data_AF-A0A497HT42-F1
#
_entry.id   AF-A0A497HT42-F1
#
_cell.length_a   1.000
_cell.length_b   1.000
_cell.length_c   1.000
_cell.angle_alpha   90.00
_cell.angle_beta   90.00
_cell.angle_gamma   90.00
#
_symmetry.space_group_name_H-M   'P 1'
#
loop_
_entity.id
_entity.type
_entity.pdbx_description
1 polymer ?
#
loop_
_entity_poly.entity_id
_entity_poly.type
_entity_poly.pdbx_seq_one_letter_code
_entity_poly.pdbx_strand_id
1 'polypeptide(L)'
;MRAVVKVILSAVVLFLLLHLTTLPSALADGETPQSVEGVDVLIYFSPSDFAWVETKGVKNAFEALLEATGGLGWRVEWENSSYGVYIKSIRGVSSPPDYSYFWTVLKWNSSGGVWEYTPTSADTTPVDSGDAVAFLYCHTFGETPDPTPEYPLPVLSYSGVLHPPGPSWRVWEIRPIRTAHLDSGPIDTSPLITPEGLLVYTSGVMNYTSFKLERPSSLFLLDWDGKILWEREVGGVGFELSTPLVRASSVYVASTDGNLYIINLTTGEVFKKLKLDNSTWGLTSSPVADERCIYLAGGDGNLTALTPDGDILWRVNLNTTFYFSTPILLEGEIYLGGRDGKIFAVNTTTGDVAWEMSLNGTIKAPLVTGPGAVYFSITFGEEISEIYRIDGNSHQLQKVKTISTALTSSFNAFQLNGRWTLAAGFDGGVYLVDASSGEVRTLPAEGPVTASALAVGGGVVFVTNTGGEGNLSTLYFYSSQGELLGTYVPTPNDWIFPTPLVHTSRLYLPTDAGDLHFVELLPHIVFSPGRNVVDVYVGDEVSFALLEPALGEDVEVTWYVDGEVAGGGATLEVSLPPGEHNVIAMVRLGDVELSHTWVVTVEREEGGGRLGPSYYVIVAIPIALFAAIAAYIFMRRTDTWGGAVEE
;
A
#
# COMPACT_ATOMS: atom_id res chain seq x y z
N MET A 1 -1.82 -58.82 14.11
CA MET A 1 -1.18 -58.52 12.80
C MET A 1 -2.11 -58.65 11.61
N ARG A 2 -2.72 -59.81 11.31
CA ARG A 2 -3.60 -59.95 10.11
C ARG A 2 -4.84 -59.05 10.08
N ALA A 3 -5.40 -58.68 11.24
CA ALA A 3 -6.51 -57.72 11.32
C ALA A 3 -6.06 -56.27 11.08
N VAL A 4 -4.90 -55.87 11.62
CA VAL A 4 -4.32 -54.54 11.44
C VAL A 4 -3.91 -54.31 9.98
N VAL A 5 -3.32 -55.33 9.33
CA VAL A 5 -2.98 -55.27 7.90
C VAL A 5 -4.23 -55.14 7.02
N LYS A 6 -5.35 -55.77 7.38
CA LYS A 6 -6.62 -55.61 6.64
C LYS A 6 -7.23 -54.23 6.81
N VAL A 7 -7.15 -53.63 8.00
CA VAL A 7 -7.64 -52.25 8.24
C VAL A 7 -6.79 -51.24 7.48
N ILE A 8 -5.46 -51.40 7.46
CA ILE A 8 -4.56 -50.52 6.70
C ILE A 8 -4.78 -50.69 5.19
N LEU A 9 -4.90 -51.92 4.67
CA LEU A 9 -5.20 -52.13 3.25
C LEU A 9 -6.57 -51.55 2.86
N SER A 10 -7.58 -51.68 3.73
CA SER A 10 -8.92 -51.13 3.47
C SER A 10 -8.91 -49.61 3.50
N ALA A 11 -8.13 -48.99 4.39
CA ALA A 11 -7.95 -47.54 4.44
C ALA A 11 -7.17 -47.02 3.22
N VAL A 12 -6.14 -47.72 2.76
CA VAL A 12 -5.38 -47.37 1.55
C VAL A 12 -6.24 -47.53 0.29
N VAL A 13 -7.05 -48.58 0.21
CA VAL A 13 -7.99 -48.79 -0.91
C VAL A 13 -9.11 -47.75 -0.90
N LEU A 14 -9.63 -47.38 0.27
CA LEU A 14 -10.63 -46.32 0.41
C LEU A 14 -10.04 -44.94 0.08
N PHE A 15 -8.79 -44.68 0.46
CA PHE A 15 -8.06 -43.45 0.12
C PHE A 15 -7.78 -43.34 -1.38
N LEU A 16 -7.38 -44.44 -2.01
CA LEU A 16 -7.23 -44.53 -3.47
C LEU A 16 -8.57 -44.39 -4.21
N LEU A 17 -9.66 -44.96 -3.69
CA LEU A 17 -11.01 -44.81 -4.26
C LEU A 17 -11.54 -43.38 -4.11
N LEU A 18 -11.28 -42.71 -2.99
CA LEU A 18 -11.62 -41.29 -2.78
C LEU A 18 -10.80 -40.35 -3.67
N HIS A 19 -9.54 -40.70 -3.96
CA HIS A 19 -8.70 -39.98 -4.95
C HIS A 19 -9.14 -40.25 -6.39
N LEU A 20 -9.67 -41.44 -6.69
CA LEU A 20 -10.23 -41.76 -8.01
C LEU A 20 -11.59 -41.09 -8.26
N THR A 21 -12.33 -40.71 -7.22
CA THR A 21 -13.61 -39.98 -7.33
C THR A 21 -13.47 -38.45 -7.26
N THR A 22 -12.26 -37.93 -7.02
CA THR A 22 -11.96 -36.49 -6.99
C THR A 22 -11.02 -36.05 -8.12
N LEU A 23 -10.63 -36.96 -9.01
CA LEU A 23 -10.17 -36.57 -10.34
C LEU A 23 -11.33 -35.89 -11.06
N PRO A 24 -11.16 -34.66 -11.57
CA PRO A 24 -12.08 -34.13 -12.55
C PRO A 24 -12.19 -35.19 -13.65
N SER A 25 -13.41 -35.48 -14.07
CA SER A 25 -13.66 -36.22 -15.30
C SER A 25 -13.29 -35.30 -16.48
N ALA A 26 -11.99 -35.07 -16.66
CA ALA A 26 -11.39 -34.31 -17.74
C ALA A 26 -10.34 -35.19 -18.45
N LEU A 27 -10.79 -36.37 -18.87
CA LEU A 27 -10.22 -37.08 -20.01
C LEU A 27 -11.38 -37.55 -20.88
N ALA A 28 -12.28 -36.62 -21.21
CA ALA A 28 -13.15 -36.71 -22.37
C ALA A 28 -12.52 -35.80 -23.42
N ASP A 29 -11.91 -36.44 -24.41
CA ASP A 29 -11.41 -35.91 -25.68
C ASP A 29 -10.33 -34.81 -25.65
N GLY A 30 -9.26 -35.07 -26.39
CA GLY A 30 -8.13 -34.16 -26.58
C GLY A 30 -8.47 -32.98 -27.47
N GLU A 31 -9.41 -32.14 -27.04
CA GLU A 31 -9.52 -30.79 -27.54
C GLU A 31 -8.48 -29.94 -26.82
N THR A 32 -7.56 -29.38 -27.59
CA THR A 32 -6.69 -28.31 -27.09
C THR A 32 -7.62 -27.15 -26.71
N PRO A 33 -7.48 -26.56 -25.50
CA PRO A 33 -8.35 -25.45 -25.12
C PRO A 33 -8.26 -24.36 -26.18
N GLN A 34 -9.41 -23.96 -26.71
CA GLN A 34 -9.47 -22.91 -27.72
C GLN A 34 -9.08 -21.58 -27.08
N SER A 35 -8.32 -20.78 -27.81
CA SER A 35 -7.97 -19.43 -27.38
C SER A 35 -9.23 -18.56 -27.40
N VAL A 36 -9.47 -17.84 -26.32
CA VAL A 36 -10.59 -16.91 -26.16
C VAL A 36 -10.07 -15.48 -25.96
N GLU A 37 -10.85 -14.50 -26.42
CA GLU A 37 -10.55 -13.07 -26.26
C GLU A 37 -11.51 -12.45 -25.24
N GLY A 38 -11.15 -11.28 -24.68
CA GLY A 38 -12.00 -10.53 -23.77
C GLY A 38 -12.08 -11.14 -22.38
N VAL A 39 -10.99 -11.73 -21.88
CA VAL A 39 -10.86 -12.08 -20.46
C VAL A 39 -10.26 -10.89 -19.73
N ASP A 40 -10.95 -10.38 -18.73
CA ASP A 40 -10.47 -9.30 -17.87
C ASP A 40 -9.53 -9.85 -16.79
N VAL A 41 -8.32 -9.31 -16.73
CA VAL A 41 -7.29 -9.73 -15.78
C VAL A 41 -7.05 -8.62 -14.78
N LEU A 42 -7.36 -8.88 -13.51
CA LEU A 42 -6.99 -8.04 -12.39
C LEU A 42 -5.67 -8.52 -11.79
N ILE A 43 -4.64 -7.68 -11.82
CA ILE A 43 -3.40 -7.90 -11.07
C ILE A 43 -3.46 -6.95 -9.88
N TYR A 44 -3.68 -7.47 -8.68
CA TYR A 44 -3.99 -6.66 -7.51
C TYR A 44 -2.92 -6.83 -6.43
N PHE A 45 -2.30 -5.71 -6.07
CA PHE A 45 -1.39 -5.63 -4.93
C PHE A 45 -2.08 -4.92 -3.75
N SER A 46 -2.89 -3.88 -4.02
CA SER A 46 -3.75 -3.18 -3.04
C SER A 46 -4.68 -2.16 -3.69
N PRO A 47 -5.50 -1.42 -2.90
CA PRO A 47 -6.37 -0.37 -3.43
C PRO A 47 -5.68 0.80 -4.18
N SER A 48 -4.37 1.02 -4.04
CA SER A 48 -3.67 2.03 -4.89
C SER A 48 -2.60 1.46 -5.80
N ASP A 49 -2.45 0.14 -5.84
CA ASP A 49 -1.51 -0.54 -6.73
C ASP A 49 -2.17 -1.80 -7.29
N PHE A 50 -2.79 -1.66 -8.45
CA PHE A 50 -3.43 -2.73 -9.20
C PHE A 50 -3.50 -2.35 -10.68
N ALA A 51 -3.81 -3.32 -11.53
CA ALA A 51 -4.08 -3.09 -12.94
C ALA A 51 -5.19 -4.01 -13.45
N TRP A 52 -6.06 -3.47 -14.30
CA TRP A 52 -6.98 -4.24 -15.14
C TRP A 52 -6.44 -4.28 -16.57
N VAL A 53 -6.41 -5.48 -17.16
CA VAL A 53 -6.04 -5.67 -18.56
C VAL A 53 -7.00 -6.65 -19.22
N GLU A 54 -7.60 -6.23 -20.33
CA GLU A 54 -8.39 -7.12 -21.18
C GLU A 54 -7.46 -7.85 -22.17
N THR A 55 -7.58 -9.17 -22.25
CA THR A 55 -6.75 -10.03 -23.11
C THR A 55 -7.32 -10.23 -24.50
N LYS A 56 -6.47 -10.58 -25.46
CA LYS A 56 -6.79 -10.72 -26.89
C LYS A 56 -6.58 -12.14 -27.44
N GLY A 57 -6.31 -13.13 -26.59
CA GLY A 57 -6.24 -14.51 -27.03
C GLY A 57 -5.52 -15.44 -26.07
N VAL A 58 -6.24 -15.99 -25.09
CA VAL A 58 -5.68 -16.84 -24.03
C VAL A 58 -6.48 -18.11 -23.82
N LYS A 59 -5.85 -19.15 -23.26
CA LYS A 59 -6.48 -20.45 -23.03
C LYS A 59 -6.78 -20.75 -21.56
N ASN A 60 -6.06 -20.10 -20.65
CA ASN A 60 -6.18 -20.30 -19.21
C ASN A 60 -5.75 -19.02 -18.48
N ALA A 61 -5.98 -18.99 -17.17
CA ALA A 61 -5.63 -17.84 -16.34
C ALA A 61 -4.13 -17.51 -16.39
N PHE A 62 -3.24 -18.50 -16.50
CA PHE A 62 -1.80 -18.23 -16.56
C PHE A 62 -1.37 -17.55 -17.86
N GLU A 63 -1.87 -17.99 -19.03
CA GLU A 63 -1.66 -17.29 -20.30
C GLU A 63 -2.25 -15.87 -20.23
N ALA A 64 -3.41 -15.70 -19.59
CA ALA A 64 -4.02 -14.39 -19.33
C ALA A 64 -3.10 -13.47 -18.53
N LEU A 65 -2.49 -13.99 -17.46
CA LEU A 65 -1.49 -13.24 -16.69
C LEU A 65 -0.28 -12.84 -17.53
N LEU A 66 0.28 -13.76 -18.32
CA LEU A 66 1.47 -13.49 -19.14
C LEU A 66 1.19 -12.46 -20.23
N GLU A 67 0.01 -12.52 -20.87
CA GLU A 67 -0.39 -11.52 -21.86
C GLU A 67 -0.61 -10.15 -21.19
N ALA A 68 -1.35 -10.12 -20.08
CA ALA A 68 -1.64 -8.89 -19.35
C ALA A 68 -0.36 -8.19 -18.88
N THR A 69 0.53 -8.94 -18.21
CA THR A 69 1.81 -8.40 -17.71
C THR A 69 2.74 -8.01 -18.84
N GLY A 70 2.77 -8.78 -19.94
CA GLY A 70 3.50 -8.43 -21.15
C GLY A 70 3.04 -7.11 -21.76
N GLY A 71 1.72 -6.85 -21.80
CA GLY A 71 1.15 -5.59 -22.26
C GLY A 71 1.52 -4.38 -21.40
N LEU A 72 1.71 -4.60 -20.09
CA LEU A 72 2.16 -3.59 -19.12
C LEU A 72 3.68 -3.42 -19.07
N GLY A 73 4.44 -4.27 -19.77
CA GLY A 73 5.90 -4.32 -19.66
C GLY A 73 6.40 -4.88 -18.32
N TRP A 74 5.53 -5.56 -17.56
CA TRP A 74 5.88 -6.16 -16.28
C TRP A 74 6.46 -7.56 -16.47
N ARG A 75 7.48 -7.88 -15.66
CA ARG A 75 8.08 -9.21 -15.65
C ARG A 75 7.34 -10.12 -14.68
N VAL A 76 7.13 -11.37 -15.08
CA VAL A 76 6.64 -12.45 -14.22
C VAL A 76 7.73 -13.50 -14.08
N GLU A 77 8.11 -13.84 -12.86
CA GLU A 77 8.96 -14.98 -12.58
C GLU A 77 8.09 -16.13 -12.07
N TRP A 78 8.29 -17.31 -12.65
CA TRP A 78 7.48 -18.48 -12.34
C TRP A 78 8.30 -19.76 -12.54
N GLU A 79 7.85 -20.84 -11.95
CA GLU A 79 8.41 -22.18 -12.19
C GLU A 79 7.33 -23.25 -12.24
N ASN A 80 7.66 -24.38 -12.88
CA ASN A 80 6.80 -25.54 -12.87
C ASN A 80 6.97 -26.32 -11.56
N SER A 81 5.86 -26.73 -10.96
CA SER A 81 5.82 -27.61 -9.80
C SER A 81 4.96 -28.85 -10.06
N SER A 82 4.94 -29.79 -9.12
CA SER A 82 4.02 -30.94 -9.16
C SER A 82 2.54 -30.55 -8.99
N TYR A 83 2.25 -29.30 -8.62
CA TYR A 83 0.90 -28.77 -8.38
C TYR A 83 0.45 -27.76 -9.44
N GLY A 84 1.19 -27.63 -10.55
CA GLY A 84 0.98 -26.65 -11.61
C GLY A 84 2.00 -25.52 -11.58
N VAL A 85 1.70 -24.41 -12.23
CA VAL A 85 2.59 -23.24 -12.27
C VAL A 85 2.61 -22.53 -10.92
N TYR A 86 3.81 -22.27 -10.41
CA TYR A 86 4.04 -21.44 -9.23
C TYR A 86 4.54 -20.07 -9.68
N ILE A 87 3.78 -19.02 -9.38
CA ILE A 87 4.17 -17.63 -9.64
C ILE A 87 5.05 -17.17 -8.48
N LYS A 88 6.33 -16.88 -8.76
CA LYS A 88 7.29 -16.40 -7.76
C LYS A 88 7.16 -14.90 -7.54
N SER A 89 7.07 -14.14 -8.63
CA SER A 89 6.99 -12.68 -8.58
C SER A 89 6.26 -12.11 -9.78
N ILE A 90 5.63 -10.95 -9.58
CA ILE A 90 5.09 -10.08 -10.63
C ILE A 90 5.65 -8.68 -10.37
N ARG A 91 6.27 -8.06 -11.38
CA ARG A 91 6.89 -6.71 -11.29
C ARG A 91 7.87 -6.59 -10.11
N GLY A 92 8.70 -7.63 -9.92
CA GLY A 92 9.68 -7.71 -8.83
C GLY A 92 9.10 -7.94 -7.43
N VAL A 93 7.78 -7.98 -7.28
CA VAL A 93 7.13 -8.25 -6.00
C VAL A 93 7.04 -9.77 -5.80
N SER A 94 7.92 -10.30 -4.95
CA SER A 94 8.11 -11.73 -4.73
C SER A 94 7.29 -12.28 -3.56
N SER A 95 6.82 -13.52 -3.70
CA SER A 95 6.37 -14.30 -2.54
C SER A 95 7.52 -14.49 -1.53
N PRO A 96 7.24 -14.48 -0.21
CA PRO A 96 8.27 -14.51 0.82
C PRO A 96 9.01 -15.85 0.80
N PRO A 97 10.29 -15.87 1.20
CA PRO A 97 11.12 -17.09 1.16
C PRO A 97 10.60 -18.23 2.05
N ASP A 98 9.76 -17.90 3.04
CA ASP A 98 9.19 -18.86 3.99
C ASP A 98 7.91 -19.53 3.50
N TYR A 99 7.44 -19.20 2.28
CA TYR A 99 6.20 -19.70 1.69
C TYR A 99 4.98 -19.48 2.58
N SER A 100 5.03 -18.49 3.49
CA SER A 100 3.91 -18.16 4.36
C SER A 100 2.67 -17.72 3.57
N TYR A 101 2.85 -17.26 2.31
CA TYR A 101 1.78 -16.98 1.36
C TYR A 101 2.28 -17.09 -0.10
N PHE A 102 1.33 -17.17 -1.04
CA PHE A 102 1.56 -17.27 -2.49
C PHE A 102 0.59 -16.35 -3.26
N TRP A 103 0.88 -16.12 -4.54
CA TRP A 103 -0.02 -15.42 -5.47
C TRP A 103 -1.32 -16.19 -5.65
N THR A 104 -2.41 -15.65 -5.11
CA THR A 104 -3.72 -16.31 -5.15
C THR A 104 -4.41 -16.02 -6.48
N VAL A 105 -5.03 -17.05 -7.06
CA VAL A 105 -5.83 -16.93 -8.28
C VAL A 105 -7.31 -17.04 -7.92
N LEU A 106 -8.08 -16.05 -8.37
CA LEU A 106 -9.53 -15.98 -8.18
C LEU A 106 -10.20 -15.90 -9.55
N LYS A 107 -11.40 -16.46 -9.67
CA LYS A 107 -12.26 -16.32 -10.84
C LYS A 107 -13.56 -15.62 -10.43
N TRP A 108 -14.03 -14.69 -11.25
CA TRP A 108 -15.26 -13.97 -10.99
C TRP A 108 -16.48 -14.84 -11.26
N ASN A 109 -17.37 -15.00 -10.28
CA ASN A 109 -18.67 -15.59 -10.47
C ASN A 109 -19.71 -14.49 -10.75
N SER A 110 -19.96 -14.20 -12.02
CA SER A 110 -20.90 -13.16 -12.46
C SER A 110 -22.35 -13.39 -12.01
N SER A 111 -22.75 -14.63 -11.74
CA SER A 111 -24.10 -14.93 -11.24
C SER A 111 -24.25 -14.65 -9.75
N GLY A 112 -23.18 -14.86 -8.99
CA GLY A 112 -23.12 -14.58 -7.55
C GLY A 112 -22.67 -13.15 -7.21
N GLY A 113 -22.00 -12.48 -8.14
CA GLY A 113 -21.34 -11.20 -7.95
C GLY A 113 -20.25 -11.30 -6.87
N VAL A 114 -19.42 -12.34 -6.92
CA VAL A 114 -18.36 -12.61 -5.93
C VAL A 114 -17.12 -13.21 -6.59
N TRP A 115 -15.95 -12.95 -6.01
CA TRP A 115 -14.71 -13.65 -6.34
C TRP A 115 -14.67 -15.05 -5.71
N GLU A 116 -14.31 -16.06 -6.50
CA GLU A 116 -14.19 -17.44 -6.04
C GLU A 116 -12.75 -17.96 -6.19
N TYR A 117 -12.29 -18.68 -5.17
CA TYR A 117 -11.00 -19.36 -5.21
C TYR A 117 -10.99 -20.47 -6.25
N THR A 118 -9.93 -20.49 -7.07
CA THR A 118 -9.73 -21.57 -8.02
C THR A 118 -9.12 -22.77 -7.28
N PRO A 119 -9.71 -23.98 -7.34
CA PRO A 119 -9.15 -25.18 -6.71
C PRO A 119 -7.93 -25.73 -7.48
N THR A 120 -7.65 -25.14 -8.64
CA THR A 120 -6.61 -25.51 -9.60
C THR A 120 -5.59 -24.39 -9.72
N SER A 121 -4.38 -24.72 -10.19
CA SER A 121 -3.35 -23.71 -10.48
C SER A 121 -3.74 -22.83 -11.68
N ALA A 122 -3.09 -21.68 -11.84
CA ALA A 122 -3.34 -20.71 -12.90
C ALA A 122 -3.31 -21.35 -14.31
N ASP A 123 -2.39 -22.29 -14.55
CA ASP A 123 -2.20 -22.96 -15.84
C ASP A 123 -3.29 -23.99 -16.16
N THR A 124 -4.04 -24.41 -15.15
CA THR A 124 -5.12 -25.39 -15.27
C THR A 124 -6.50 -24.79 -15.01
N THR A 125 -6.57 -23.49 -14.69
CA THR A 125 -7.80 -22.73 -14.50
C THR A 125 -8.33 -22.26 -15.86
N PRO A 126 -9.46 -22.82 -16.35
CA PRO A 126 -10.01 -22.44 -17.64
C PRO A 126 -10.66 -21.06 -17.60
N VAL A 127 -10.59 -20.36 -18.73
CA VAL A 127 -11.21 -19.05 -18.95
C VAL A 127 -12.01 -19.09 -20.25
N ASP A 128 -13.16 -18.41 -20.24
CA ASP A 128 -14.06 -18.22 -21.37
C ASP A 128 -14.16 -16.72 -21.71
N SER A 129 -14.65 -16.39 -22.90
CA SER A 129 -14.82 -14.99 -23.30
C SER A 129 -15.80 -14.26 -22.37
N GLY A 130 -15.40 -13.09 -21.86
CA GLY A 130 -16.15 -12.31 -20.88
C GLY A 130 -15.95 -12.74 -19.42
N ASP A 131 -15.09 -13.73 -19.15
CA ASP A 131 -14.66 -14.05 -17.79
C ASP A 131 -13.76 -12.95 -17.22
N ALA A 132 -13.68 -12.90 -15.88
CA ALA A 132 -12.65 -12.16 -15.18
C ALA A 132 -11.87 -13.06 -14.23
N VAL A 133 -10.55 -12.84 -14.15
CA VAL A 133 -9.63 -13.54 -13.24
C VAL A 133 -8.76 -12.54 -12.50
N ALA A 134 -8.50 -12.79 -11.23
CA ALA A 134 -7.65 -11.94 -10.40
C ALA A 134 -6.42 -12.68 -9.88
N PHE A 135 -5.29 -11.99 -9.87
CA PHE A 135 -4.02 -12.40 -9.27
C PHE A 135 -3.74 -11.48 -8.09
N LEU A 136 -3.88 -12.05 -6.89
CA LEU A 136 -3.85 -11.30 -5.65
C LEU A 136 -2.51 -11.50 -4.92
N TYR A 137 -1.78 -10.41 -4.68
CA TYR A 137 -0.56 -10.41 -3.88
C TYR A 137 -0.88 -10.29 -2.39
N CYS A 138 -0.27 -11.16 -1.57
CA CYS A 138 -0.21 -11.03 -0.10
C CYS A 138 -1.56 -10.74 0.58
N HIS A 139 -2.37 -11.79 0.77
CA HIS A 139 -3.58 -11.69 1.56
C HIS A 139 -3.84 -12.97 2.36
N THR A 140 -4.46 -12.82 3.52
CA THR A 140 -4.84 -13.94 4.38
C THR A 140 -5.75 -14.87 3.58
N PHE A 141 -5.59 -16.20 3.71
CA PHE A 141 -6.49 -17.17 3.06
C PHE A 141 -7.96 -16.81 3.36
N GLY A 142 -8.76 -16.54 2.33
CA GLY A 142 -10.17 -16.14 2.44
C GLY A 142 -10.47 -14.68 2.07
N GLU A 143 -9.48 -13.81 1.94
CA GLU A 143 -9.66 -12.43 1.46
C GLU A 143 -9.86 -12.39 -0.07
N THR A 144 -10.59 -11.38 -0.56
CA THR A 144 -10.86 -11.16 -1.99
C THR A 144 -10.65 -9.67 -2.31
N PRO A 145 -10.22 -9.32 -3.53
CA PRO A 145 -10.06 -7.92 -3.94
C PRO A 145 -11.44 -7.26 -4.03
N ASP A 146 -11.53 -6.02 -3.58
CA ASP A 146 -12.76 -5.23 -3.65
C ASP A 146 -13.10 -4.69 -5.05
N PRO A 147 -12.13 -4.46 -5.99
CA PRO A 147 -12.49 -4.26 -7.39
C PRO A 147 -13.17 -5.49 -7.98
N THR A 148 -14.24 -5.25 -8.73
CA THR A 148 -14.94 -6.26 -9.52
C THR A 148 -15.03 -5.82 -10.98
N PRO A 149 -15.38 -6.69 -11.94
CA PRO A 149 -15.60 -6.28 -13.33
C PRO A 149 -16.67 -5.19 -13.46
N GLU A 150 -17.70 -5.20 -12.60
CA GLU A 150 -18.76 -4.20 -12.58
C GLU A 150 -18.33 -2.90 -11.89
N TYR A 151 -17.44 -2.99 -10.90
CA TYR A 151 -16.88 -1.86 -10.16
C TYR A 151 -15.34 -1.95 -10.17
N PRO A 152 -14.68 -1.58 -11.29
CA PRO A 152 -13.26 -1.87 -11.51
C PRO A 152 -12.32 -1.01 -10.67
N LEU A 153 -12.85 -0.01 -9.96
CA LEU A 153 -12.09 0.84 -9.05
C LEU A 153 -12.34 0.40 -7.60
N PRO A 154 -11.29 0.35 -6.78
CA PRO A 154 -11.40 -0.02 -5.38
C PRO A 154 -12.16 1.03 -4.57
N VAL A 155 -12.68 0.57 -3.45
CA VAL A 155 -13.21 1.35 -2.35
C VAL A 155 -12.03 1.92 -1.57
N LEU A 156 -11.89 3.25 -1.59
CA LEU A 156 -10.88 3.95 -0.81
C LEU A 156 -11.57 4.54 0.40
N SER A 157 -11.31 3.97 1.56
CA SER A 157 -11.82 4.46 2.85
C SER A 157 -10.65 4.84 3.74
N TYR A 158 -10.96 5.36 4.93
CA TYR A 158 -9.99 5.30 6.02
C TYR A 158 -9.71 3.82 6.34
N SER A 159 -8.69 3.28 5.71
CA SER A 159 -8.12 2.01 6.08
C SER A 159 -6.70 2.31 6.55
N GLY A 160 -6.38 1.95 7.80
CA GLY A 160 -4.98 1.79 8.19
C GLY A 160 -4.29 0.63 7.43
N VAL A 161 -4.80 0.23 6.27
CA VAL A 161 -4.29 -0.86 5.45
C VAL A 161 -3.54 -0.22 4.30
N LEU A 162 -2.25 -0.52 4.23
CA LEU A 162 -1.34 0.18 3.33
C LEU A 162 -1.25 -0.42 1.95
N HIS A 163 -0.87 0.49 1.09
CA HIS A 163 -0.34 0.28 -0.24
C HIS A 163 0.99 -0.48 -0.16
N PRO A 164 1.18 -1.52 -0.96
CA PRO A 164 2.33 -2.37 -1.00
C PRO A 164 3.39 -1.50 -1.65
N PRO A 165 4.51 -1.33 -0.96
CA PRO A 165 5.68 -0.82 -1.61
C PRO A 165 6.38 -1.99 -2.31
N GLY A 166 6.83 -1.73 -3.53
CA GLY A 166 7.75 -2.61 -4.26
C GLY A 166 9.02 -2.94 -3.45
N PRO A 167 9.83 -3.89 -3.95
CA PRO A 167 10.90 -4.50 -3.18
C PRO A 167 11.92 -3.48 -2.65
N SER A 168 12.14 -3.51 -1.33
CA SER A 168 13.26 -2.92 -0.58
C SER A 168 13.52 -1.42 -0.82
N TRP A 169 12.80 -0.56 -0.11
CA TRP A 169 13.15 0.85 -0.06
C TRP A 169 14.23 1.03 1.01
N ARG A 170 15.41 1.45 0.59
CA ARG A 170 16.27 2.22 1.49
C ARG A 170 16.14 3.68 1.06
N VAL A 171 15.24 4.41 1.72
CA VAL A 171 15.09 5.85 1.54
C VAL A 171 16.32 6.50 2.16
N TRP A 172 17.06 7.28 1.38
CA TRP A 172 18.20 8.02 1.93
C TRP A 172 18.29 9.45 1.39
N GLU A 173 17.50 9.82 0.38
CA GLU A 173 17.33 11.20 -0.03
C GLU A 173 15.84 11.56 -0.04
N ILE A 174 15.49 12.63 0.66
CA ILE A 174 14.14 13.15 0.75
C ILE A 174 14.15 14.52 0.09
N ARG A 175 13.45 14.66 -1.04
CA ARG A 175 13.38 15.93 -1.77
C ARG A 175 12.02 16.58 -1.57
N PRO A 176 11.95 17.75 -0.93
CA PRO A 176 10.74 18.58 -0.99
C PRO A 176 10.47 18.92 -2.46
N ILE A 177 9.28 18.59 -2.94
CA ILE A 177 8.87 18.93 -4.32
C ILE A 177 8.24 20.32 -4.28
N ARG A 178 7.16 20.47 -3.50
CA ARG A 178 6.38 21.70 -3.38
C ARG A 178 5.35 21.61 -2.25
N THR A 179 4.64 22.71 -2.04
CA THR A 179 3.54 22.83 -1.09
C THR A 179 2.32 23.41 -1.81
N ALA A 180 1.15 22.83 -1.60
CA ALA A 180 -0.12 23.42 -2.02
C ALA A 180 -0.81 24.03 -0.80
N HIS A 181 -1.00 25.35 -0.83
CA HIS A 181 -1.76 26.07 0.17
C HIS A 181 -3.23 26.14 -0.23
N LEU A 182 -4.13 25.77 0.68
CA LEU A 182 -5.54 25.59 0.34
C LEU A 182 -6.44 26.74 0.81
N ASP A 183 -5.90 27.70 1.57
CA ASP A 183 -6.64 28.85 2.13
C ASP A 183 -7.92 28.44 2.90
N SER A 184 -7.99 27.18 3.34
CA SER A 184 -9.19 26.54 3.90
C SER A 184 -9.09 26.23 5.38
N GLY A 185 -7.94 26.49 6.01
CA GLY A 185 -7.62 26.09 7.39
C GLY A 185 -7.03 24.68 7.46
N PRO A 186 -6.90 24.09 8.67
CA PRO A 186 -6.40 22.73 8.86
C PRO A 186 -6.92 21.72 7.85
N ILE A 187 -6.04 20.85 7.38
CA ILE A 187 -6.44 19.59 6.77
C ILE A 187 -6.64 18.62 7.93
N ASP A 188 -7.89 18.30 8.27
CA ASP A 188 -8.24 17.49 9.45
C ASP A 188 -8.38 16.00 9.13
N THR A 189 -8.24 15.61 7.87
CA THR A 189 -8.45 14.24 7.41
C THR A 189 -7.28 13.70 6.63
N SER A 190 -7.01 12.41 6.80
CA SER A 190 -6.02 11.69 5.99
C SER A 190 -6.43 11.74 4.52
N PRO A 191 -5.54 12.13 3.60
CA PRO A 191 -5.87 12.18 2.19
C PRO A 191 -6.04 10.76 1.61
N LEU A 192 -7.03 10.60 0.76
CA LEU A 192 -7.18 9.44 -0.11
C LEU A 192 -6.56 9.76 -1.47
N ILE A 193 -5.98 8.75 -2.12
CA ILE A 193 -5.52 8.84 -3.50
C ILE A 193 -6.25 7.84 -4.37
N THR A 194 -6.87 8.34 -5.43
CA THR A 194 -7.50 7.48 -6.42
C THR A 194 -6.45 6.81 -7.30
N PRO A 195 -6.78 5.69 -7.97
CA PRO A 195 -5.84 5.00 -8.86
C PRO A 195 -5.34 5.90 -10.01
N GLU A 196 -6.12 6.92 -10.37
CA GLU A 196 -5.77 7.92 -11.39
C GLU A 196 -4.87 9.04 -10.84
N GLY A 197 -4.42 8.94 -9.59
CA GLY A 197 -3.57 9.94 -8.94
C GLY A 197 -4.32 11.19 -8.48
N LEU A 198 -5.62 11.09 -8.19
CA LEU A 198 -6.38 12.22 -7.65
C LEU A 198 -6.37 12.19 -6.13
N LEU A 199 -6.11 13.34 -5.50
CA LEU A 199 -6.10 13.47 -4.04
C LEU A 199 -7.45 14.00 -3.55
N VAL A 200 -8.03 13.31 -2.57
CA VAL A 200 -9.34 13.62 -1.98
C VAL A 200 -9.18 13.79 -0.47
N TYR A 201 -9.59 14.93 0.06
CA TYR A 201 -9.56 15.18 1.50
C TYR A 201 -10.50 16.35 1.86
N THR A 202 -10.77 16.50 3.15
CA THR A 202 -11.55 17.62 3.67
C THR A 202 -10.70 18.53 4.54
N SER A 203 -11.04 19.82 4.54
CA SER A 203 -10.36 20.85 5.31
C SER A 203 -11.37 21.90 5.79
N GLY A 204 -11.07 22.59 6.88
CA GLY A 204 -11.90 23.66 7.39
C GLY A 204 -11.17 24.61 8.34
N VAL A 205 -11.68 25.83 8.46
CA VAL A 205 -11.04 26.88 9.27
C VAL A 205 -11.36 26.65 10.73
N MET A 206 -10.36 26.36 11.56
CA MET A 206 -10.55 26.08 12.97
C MET A 206 -10.29 27.29 13.86
N ASN A 207 -11.21 27.55 14.79
CA ASN A 207 -10.99 28.46 15.90
C ASN A 207 -10.29 27.73 17.05
N TYR A 208 -8.97 27.83 17.16
CA TYR A 208 -8.19 27.11 18.19
C TYR A 208 -8.49 27.50 19.66
N THR A 209 -9.28 28.56 19.90
CA THR A 209 -9.72 28.88 21.27
C THR A 209 -10.94 28.07 21.68
N SER A 210 -11.87 27.85 20.74
CA SER A 210 -13.09 27.08 20.97
C SER A 210 -13.03 25.65 20.41
N PHE A 211 -11.98 25.35 19.65
CA PHE A 211 -11.79 24.16 18.83
C PHE A 211 -13.04 23.83 18.00
N LYS A 212 -13.57 24.85 17.33
CA LYS A 212 -14.72 24.73 16.43
C LYS A 212 -14.37 25.32 15.09
N LEU A 213 -14.89 24.71 14.04
CA LEU A 213 -14.86 25.27 12.70
C LEU A 213 -15.57 26.64 12.68
N GLU A 214 -14.89 27.64 12.16
CA GLU A 214 -15.36 29.03 12.01
C GLU A 214 -16.38 29.16 10.87
N ARG A 215 -16.24 28.31 9.85
CA ARG A 215 -17.13 28.22 8.69
C ARG A 215 -17.31 26.76 8.28
N PRO A 216 -18.34 26.46 7.47
CA PRO A 216 -18.51 25.13 6.87
C PRO A 216 -17.22 24.60 6.25
N SER A 217 -17.00 23.30 6.39
CA SER A 217 -15.86 22.62 5.79
C SER A 217 -16.01 22.42 4.29
N SER A 218 -14.88 22.23 3.62
CA SER A 218 -14.81 21.94 2.20
C SER A 218 -14.18 20.58 1.94
N LEU A 219 -14.72 19.88 0.93
CA LEU A 219 -14.10 18.75 0.25
C LEU A 219 -13.29 19.27 -0.93
N PHE A 220 -12.06 18.79 -1.06
CA PHE A 220 -11.15 19.13 -2.14
C PHE A 220 -10.85 17.90 -3.00
N LEU A 221 -10.80 18.13 -4.32
CA LEU A 221 -10.17 17.22 -5.26
C LEU A 221 -8.99 17.93 -5.91
N LEU A 222 -7.80 17.33 -5.79
CA LEU A 222 -6.58 17.81 -6.42
C LEU A 222 -6.07 16.76 -7.39
N ASP A 223 -5.30 17.18 -8.40
CA ASP A 223 -4.41 16.25 -9.08
C ASP A 223 -3.19 15.90 -8.20
N TRP A 224 -2.41 14.91 -8.61
CA TRP A 224 -1.17 14.49 -7.95
C TRP A 224 -0.11 15.62 -7.87
N ASP A 225 -0.24 16.63 -8.72
CA ASP A 225 0.50 17.88 -8.69
C ASP A 225 -0.27 18.99 -7.96
N GLY A 226 -1.12 18.61 -7.00
CA GLY A 226 -1.69 19.46 -5.97
C GLY A 226 -2.46 20.68 -6.49
N LYS A 227 -2.81 20.68 -7.77
CA LYS A 227 -3.66 21.69 -8.34
C LYS A 227 -5.09 21.34 -7.97
N ILE A 228 -5.79 22.29 -7.36
CA ILE A 228 -7.20 22.15 -7.05
C ILE A 228 -7.97 22.01 -8.37
N LEU A 229 -8.59 20.84 -8.55
CA LEU A 229 -9.49 20.57 -9.67
C LEU A 229 -10.88 21.11 -9.37
N TRP A 230 -11.36 20.88 -8.14
CA TRP A 230 -12.55 21.53 -7.60
C TRP A 230 -12.56 21.53 -6.07
N GLU A 231 -13.38 22.42 -5.51
CA GLU A 231 -13.70 22.53 -4.08
C GLU A 231 -15.23 22.53 -3.91
N ARG A 232 -15.73 21.87 -2.85
CA ARG A 232 -17.16 21.84 -2.51
C ARG A 232 -17.39 21.93 -1.02
N GLU A 233 -18.27 22.84 -0.61
CA GLU A 233 -18.72 22.93 0.78
C GLU A 233 -19.53 21.68 1.17
N VAL A 234 -19.15 21.06 2.28
CA VAL A 234 -19.75 19.82 2.83
C VAL A 234 -20.30 20.03 4.24
N GLY A 235 -20.69 21.27 4.54
CA GLY A 235 -21.32 21.65 5.81
C GLY A 235 -20.43 21.39 7.04
N GLY A 236 -21.05 21.42 8.22
CA GLY A 236 -20.37 21.15 9.48
C GLY A 236 -19.74 22.39 10.12
N VAL A 237 -20.04 22.61 11.41
CA VAL A 237 -19.34 23.59 12.25
C VAL A 237 -18.97 22.87 13.54
N GLY A 238 -17.83 22.16 13.53
CA GLY A 238 -17.47 21.15 14.52
C GLY A 238 -15.98 21.07 14.80
N PHE A 239 -15.53 20.03 15.50
CA PHE A 239 -14.14 19.91 15.98
C PHE A 239 -13.21 19.35 14.89
N GLU A 240 -13.61 18.28 14.20
CA GLU A 240 -12.83 17.55 13.19
C GLU A 240 -13.80 16.84 12.22
N LEU A 241 -13.33 16.51 11.01
CA LEU A 241 -14.10 15.79 10.00
C LEU A 241 -13.67 14.34 9.90
N SER A 242 -14.56 13.52 9.38
CA SER A 242 -14.24 12.14 9.03
C SER A 242 -13.49 12.10 7.70
N THR A 243 -12.51 11.20 7.56
CA THR A 243 -11.91 10.93 6.24
C THR A 243 -13.00 10.49 5.26
N PRO A 244 -13.07 11.06 4.05
CA PRO A 244 -14.06 10.65 3.06
C PRO A 244 -13.95 9.18 2.69
N LEU A 245 -14.98 8.66 2.02
CA LEU A 245 -14.91 7.38 1.30
C LEU A 245 -15.03 7.68 -0.19
N VAL A 246 -14.13 7.14 -1.02
CA VAL A 246 -14.26 7.13 -2.47
C VAL A 246 -14.68 5.73 -2.91
N ARG A 247 -15.72 5.65 -3.73
CA ARG A 247 -16.16 4.40 -4.35
C ARG A 247 -16.69 4.69 -5.73
N ALA A 248 -16.12 4.01 -6.73
CA ALA A 248 -16.42 4.25 -8.14
C ALA A 248 -16.32 5.76 -8.45
N SER A 249 -17.38 6.36 -9.01
CA SER A 249 -17.41 7.80 -9.36
C SER A 249 -17.97 8.70 -8.25
N SER A 250 -18.06 8.22 -7.01
CA SER A 250 -18.68 8.94 -5.89
C SER A 250 -17.74 9.10 -4.70
N VAL A 251 -17.85 10.24 -4.02
CA VAL A 251 -17.23 10.55 -2.74
C VAL A 251 -18.31 10.72 -1.69
N TYR A 252 -18.17 10.03 -0.56
CA TYR A 252 -19.08 10.05 0.57
C TYR A 252 -18.40 10.78 1.72
N VAL A 253 -18.98 11.91 2.12
CA VAL A 253 -18.44 12.74 3.20
C VAL A 253 -19.41 12.74 4.36
N ALA A 254 -18.96 12.23 5.50
CA ALA A 254 -19.67 12.38 6.76
C ALA A 254 -19.32 13.72 7.40
N SER A 255 -20.34 14.47 7.79
CA SER A 255 -20.16 15.82 8.32
C SER A 255 -20.65 15.96 9.76
N THR A 256 -20.00 16.85 10.49
CA THR A 256 -20.36 17.22 11.87
C THR A 256 -21.73 17.90 11.95
N ASP A 257 -22.29 18.35 10.83
CA ASP A 257 -23.69 18.81 10.77
C ASP A 257 -24.71 17.66 10.79
N GLY A 258 -24.25 16.41 10.89
CA GLY A 258 -25.05 15.19 10.95
C GLY A 258 -25.54 14.69 9.58
N ASN A 259 -25.06 15.27 8.48
CA ASN A 259 -25.39 14.83 7.13
C ASN A 259 -24.27 14.00 6.49
N LEU A 260 -24.68 13.03 5.68
CA LEU A 260 -23.83 12.42 4.67
C LEU A 260 -24.05 13.13 3.33
N TYR A 261 -22.96 13.53 2.69
CA TYR A 261 -22.94 14.11 1.35
C TYR A 261 -22.42 13.06 0.36
N ILE A 262 -23.16 12.83 -0.71
CA ILE A 262 -22.76 11.95 -1.83
C ILE A 262 -22.46 12.85 -3.01
N ILE A 263 -21.21 12.85 -3.45
CA ILE A 263 -20.66 13.83 -4.40
C ILE A 263 -20.05 13.09 -5.57
N ASN A 264 -20.32 13.53 -6.79
CA ASN A 264 -19.64 12.99 -7.96
C ASN A 264 -18.15 13.38 -7.93
N LEU A 265 -17.26 12.37 -7.94
CA LEU A 265 -15.82 12.55 -7.82
C LEU A 265 -15.26 13.48 -8.89
N THR A 266 -15.68 13.35 -10.16
CA THR A 266 -15.07 14.12 -11.25
C THR A 266 -15.56 15.57 -11.33
N THR A 267 -16.84 15.81 -11.03
CA THR A 267 -17.48 17.13 -11.22
C THR A 267 -17.62 17.93 -9.93
N GLY A 268 -17.53 17.27 -8.78
CA GLY A 268 -17.88 17.83 -7.48
C GLY A 268 -19.38 18.10 -7.32
N GLU A 269 -20.26 17.60 -8.20
CA GLU A 269 -21.70 17.80 -8.03
C GLU A 269 -22.22 17.00 -6.82
N VAL A 270 -22.95 17.65 -5.91
CA VAL A 270 -23.61 16.97 -4.80
C VAL A 270 -24.87 16.27 -5.32
N PHE A 271 -24.79 14.96 -5.47
CA PHE A 271 -25.91 14.13 -5.91
C PHE A 271 -27.00 14.02 -4.83
N LYS A 272 -26.59 13.79 -3.58
CA LYS A 272 -27.53 13.56 -2.47
C LYS A 272 -26.95 14.10 -1.16
N LYS A 273 -27.85 14.63 -0.32
CA LYS A 273 -27.57 15.03 1.06
C LYS A 273 -28.57 14.32 1.97
N LEU A 274 -28.06 13.58 2.96
CA LEU A 274 -28.86 12.76 3.85
C LEU A 274 -28.63 13.14 5.30
N LYS A 275 -29.69 13.58 6.00
CA LYS A 275 -29.61 13.82 7.45
C LYS A 275 -29.71 12.48 8.19
N LEU A 276 -28.59 12.02 8.73
CA LEU A 276 -28.50 10.71 9.39
C LEU A 276 -28.40 10.80 10.91
N ASP A 277 -27.86 11.92 11.44
CA ASP A 277 -27.61 12.11 12.87
C ASP A 277 -28.09 13.50 13.34
N ASN A 278 -28.71 13.57 14.52
CA ASN A 278 -29.21 14.80 15.13
C ASN A 278 -28.51 15.18 16.46
N SER A 279 -27.46 14.46 16.83
CA SER A 279 -26.64 14.73 18.00
C SER A 279 -25.81 16.00 17.84
N THR A 280 -25.20 16.44 18.94
CA THR A 280 -24.31 17.61 18.95
C THR A 280 -23.01 17.39 18.20
N TRP A 281 -22.60 16.13 17.99
CA TRP A 281 -21.33 15.79 17.34
C TRP A 281 -21.52 15.45 15.86
N GLY A 282 -22.73 15.04 15.45
CA GLY A 282 -23.03 14.67 14.08
C GLY A 282 -22.32 13.38 13.68
N LEU A 283 -21.81 13.34 12.44
CA LEU A 283 -21.09 12.20 11.91
C LEU A 283 -19.58 12.50 11.92
N THR A 284 -18.87 11.95 12.91
CA THR A 284 -17.42 12.13 13.06
C THR A 284 -16.62 10.86 12.77
N SER A 285 -17.28 9.71 12.60
CA SER A 285 -16.62 8.47 12.18
C SER A 285 -16.54 8.38 10.66
N SER A 286 -15.42 7.90 10.12
CA SER A 286 -15.26 7.69 8.69
C SER A 286 -16.22 6.62 8.16
N PRO A 287 -16.87 6.85 7.01
CA PRO A 287 -17.62 5.80 6.32
C PRO A 287 -16.68 4.69 5.86
N VAL A 288 -17.16 3.45 5.94
CA VAL A 288 -16.52 2.28 5.35
C VAL A 288 -17.49 1.58 4.42
N ALA A 289 -16.99 0.77 3.49
CA ALA A 289 -17.84 0.06 2.56
C ALA A 289 -17.29 -1.33 2.24
N ASP A 290 -18.20 -2.25 1.97
CA ASP A 290 -17.91 -3.52 1.28
C ASP A 290 -18.40 -3.43 -0.17
N GLU A 291 -18.40 -4.53 -0.90
CA GLU A 291 -18.88 -4.62 -2.29
C GLU A 291 -20.33 -4.14 -2.51
N ARG A 292 -21.16 -4.01 -1.49
CA ARG A 292 -22.61 -3.76 -1.65
C ARG A 292 -23.11 -2.52 -0.92
N CYS A 293 -22.51 -2.21 0.22
CA CYS A 293 -23.06 -1.29 1.19
C CYS A 293 -22.03 -0.28 1.68
N ILE A 294 -22.53 0.84 2.16
CA ILE A 294 -21.78 1.87 2.87
C ILE A 294 -22.28 1.89 4.31
N TYR A 295 -21.36 1.81 5.26
CA TYR A 295 -21.63 1.75 6.69
C TYR A 295 -21.09 2.99 7.37
N LEU A 296 -21.93 3.55 8.26
CA LEU A 296 -21.59 4.79 8.95
C LEU A 296 -22.21 4.84 10.33
N ALA A 297 -21.41 5.28 11.30
CA ALA A 297 -21.80 5.41 12.70
C ALA A 297 -21.84 6.90 13.12
N GLY A 298 -22.84 7.27 13.91
CA GLY A 298 -23.06 8.64 14.38
C GLY A 298 -23.00 8.80 15.91
N GLY A 299 -22.84 10.04 16.36
CA GLY A 299 -22.87 10.42 17.78
C GLY A 299 -24.21 10.14 18.48
N ASP A 300 -25.30 9.98 17.73
CA ASP A 300 -26.61 9.56 18.24
C ASP A 300 -26.72 8.05 18.52
N GLY A 301 -25.65 7.29 18.26
CA GLY A 301 -25.56 5.86 18.51
C GLY A 301 -26.13 4.97 17.41
N ASN A 302 -26.52 5.56 16.28
CA ASN A 302 -26.98 4.79 15.13
C ASN A 302 -25.79 4.30 14.29
N LEU A 303 -25.83 3.01 13.94
CA LEU A 303 -25.09 2.45 12.81
C LEU A 303 -26.09 2.29 11.65
N THR A 304 -25.76 2.87 10.50
CA THR A 304 -26.62 2.85 9.30
C THR A 304 -25.89 2.17 8.15
N ALA A 305 -26.58 1.26 7.46
CA ALA A 305 -26.15 0.74 6.16
C ALA A 305 -26.95 1.38 5.04
N LEU A 306 -26.25 1.75 3.98
CA LEU A 306 -26.77 2.45 2.82
C LEU A 306 -26.36 1.72 1.55
N THR A 307 -27.20 1.78 0.51
CA THR A 307 -26.73 1.53 -0.85
C THR A 307 -25.77 2.65 -1.29
N PRO A 308 -24.95 2.44 -2.33
CA PRO A 308 -24.14 3.51 -2.93
C PRO A 308 -24.96 4.74 -3.37
N ASP A 309 -26.21 4.54 -3.78
CA ASP A 309 -27.13 5.65 -4.13
C ASP A 309 -27.70 6.37 -2.90
N GLY A 310 -27.34 5.94 -1.70
CA GLY A 310 -27.74 6.54 -0.43
C GLY A 310 -29.12 6.13 0.06
N ASP A 311 -29.63 4.97 -0.33
CA ASP A 311 -30.87 4.44 0.22
C ASP A 311 -30.57 3.62 1.47
N ILE A 312 -31.30 3.88 2.55
CA ILE A 312 -31.11 3.18 3.83
C ILE A 312 -31.61 1.75 3.69
N LEU A 313 -30.70 0.79 3.84
CA LEU A 313 -31.01 -0.64 3.87
C LEU A 313 -31.48 -1.04 5.26
N TRP A 314 -30.71 -0.66 6.28
CA TRP A 314 -31.04 -0.87 7.68
C TRP A 314 -30.39 0.19 8.56
N ARG A 315 -30.95 0.35 9.78
CA ARG A 315 -30.40 1.21 10.82
C ARG A 315 -30.65 0.58 12.18
N VAL A 316 -29.60 0.50 12.99
CA VAL A 316 -29.66 -0.02 14.36
C VAL A 316 -29.13 1.01 15.34
N ASN A 317 -29.84 1.22 16.45
CA ASN A 317 -29.37 2.05 17.55
C ASN A 317 -28.69 1.17 18.59
N LEU A 318 -27.40 1.41 18.84
CA LEU A 318 -26.56 0.62 19.74
C LEU A 318 -26.51 1.20 21.17
N ASN A 319 -27.33 2.22 21.45
CA ASN A 319 -27.46 2.88 22.76
C ASN A 319 -26.10 3.30 23.35
N THR A 320 -25.21 3.82 22.50
CA THR A 320 -23.90 4.40 22.85
C THR A 320 -23.67 5.67 22.03
N THR A 321 -22.55 6.35 22.23
CA THR A 321 -22.11 7.48 21.39
C THR A 321 -20.86 7.07 20.64
N PHE A 322 -20.92 7.13 19.30
CA PHE A 322 -19.75 6.96 18.45
C PHE A 322 -19.10 8.32 18.19
N TYR A 323 -17.80 8.41 18.45
CA TYR A 323 -17.02 9.62 18.26
C TYR A 323 -15.62 9.23 17.83
N PHE A 324 -15.25 9.51 16.57
CA PHE A 324 -14.02 9.02 15.93
C PHE A 324 -13.83 7.50 16.03
N SER A 325 -14.93 6.75 16.00
CA SER A 325 -14.94 5.29 15.99
C SER A 325 -15.31 4.81 14.59
N THR A 326 -14.36 4.88 13.67
CA THR A 326 -14.52 4.32 12.31
C THR A 326 -14.84 2.83 12.41
N PRO A 327 -15.95 2.35 11.82
CA PRO A 327 -16.30 0.93 11.82
C PRO A 327 -15.29 0.11 11.03
N ILE A 328 -15.21 -1.19 11.30
CA ILE A 328 -14.38 -2.13 10.53
C ILE A 328 -15.18 -3.33 10.07
N LEU A 329 -14.87 -3.79 8.86
CA LEU A 329 -15.50 -4.95 8.26
C LEU A 329 -14.57 -6.16 8.39
N LEU A 330 -15.09 -7.25 8.93
CA LEU A 330 -14.40 -8.54 8.97
C LEU A 330 -15.43 -9.66 8.90
N GLU A 331 -15.24 -10.60 7.97
CA GLU A 331 -16.01 -11.85 7.89
C GLU A 331 -17.56 -11.64 7.87
N GLY A 332 -18.02 -10.58 7.21
CA GLY A 332 -19.46 -10.26 7.12
C GLY A 332 -20.05 -9.58 8.35
N GLU A 333 -19.20 -9.10 9.26
CA GLU A 333 -19.60 -8.34 10.45
C GLU A 333 -18.93 -6.97 10.48
N ILE A 334 -19.58 -6.03 11.18
CA ILE A 334 -19.14 -4.67 11.41
C ILE A 334 -18.76 -4.55 12.88
N TYR A 335 -17.49 -4.28 13.13
CA TYR A 335 -16.94 -4.06 14.46
C TYR A 335 -16.78 -2.57 14.75
N LEU A 336 -17.22 -2.14 15.92
CA LEU A 336 -17.15 -0.73 16.34
C LEU A 336 -17.22 -0.57 17.86
N GLY A 337 -16.55 0.46 18.37
CA GLY A 337 -16.41 0.77 19.79
C GLY A 337 -17.12 2.06 20.20
N GLY A 338 -17.91 2.01 21.26
CA GLY A 338 -18.57 3.16 21.86
C GLY A 338 -17.70 3.87 22.90
N ARG A 339 -17.98 5.16 23.12
CA ARG A 339 -17.28 5.95 24.15
C ARG A 339 -17.51 5.44 25.59
N ASP A 340 -18.59 4.68 25.80
CA ASP A 340 -18.94 4.04 27.06
C ASP A 340 -18.21 2.71 27.31
N GLY A 341 -17.28 2.32 26.42
CA GLY A 341 -16.48 1.10 26.56
C GLY A 341 -17.17 -0.14 25.99
N LYS A 342 -18.30 0.03 25.31
CA LYS A 342 -18.96 -1.07 24.60
C LYS A 342 -18.29 -1.35 23.26
N ILE A 343 -18.19 -2.61 22.90
CA ILE A 343 -17.78 -3.06 21.57
C ILE A 343 -18.85 -3.99 21.01
N PHE A 344 -19.12 -3.84 19.72
CA PHE A 344 -20.18 -4.56 19.02
C PHE A 344 -19.61 -5.28 17.80
N ALA A 345 -20.19 -6.42 17.46
CA ALA A 345 -20.14 -7.03 16.13
C ALA A 345 -21.57 -7.06 15.58
N VAL A 346 -21.78 -6.42 14.42
CA VAL A 346 -23.10 -6.27 13.80
C VAL A 346 -23.10 -6.92 12.43
N ASN A 347 -24.09 -7.73 12.11
CA ASN A 347 -24.18 -8.38 10.82
C ASN A 347 -24.32 -7.35 9.68
N THR A 348 -23.45 -7.41 8.68
CA THR A 348 -23.40 -6.49 7.52
C THR A 348 -24.71 -6.48 6.71
N THR A 349 -25.41 -7.61 6.65
CA THR A 349 -26.61 -7.80 5.82
C THR A 349 -27.87 -7.39 6.54
N THR A 350 -28.04 -7.77 7.82
CA THR A 350 -29.30 -7.57 8.55
C THR A 350 -29.28 -6.40 9.52
N GLY A 351 -28.10 -5.95 9.96
CA GLY A 351 -27.96 -4.97 11.04
C GLY A 351 -28.21 -5.55 12.44
N ASP A 352 -28.36 -6.87 12.57
CA ASP A 352 -28.52 -7.53 13.86
C ASP A 352 -27.20 -7.53 14.63
N VAL A 353 -27.27 -7.27 15.94
CA VAL A 353 -26.11 -7.37 16.84
C VAL A 353 -25.80 -8.84 17.07
N ALA A 354 -24.73 -9.34 16.44
CA ALA A 354 -24.26 -10.70 16.60
C ALA A 354 -23.58 -10.91 17.96
N TRP A 355 -22.86 -9.88 18.42
CA TRP A 355 -22.14 -9.90 19.69
C TRP A 355 -21.98 -8.50 20.28
N GLU A 356 -21.98 -8.41 21.61
CA GLU A 356 -21.72 -7.18 22.37
C GLU A 356 -20.90 -7.52 23.62
N MET A 357 -19.97 -6.63 23.98
CA MET A 357 -19.29 -6.67 25.27
C MET A 357 -19.11 -5.27 25.84
N SER A 358 -19.28 -5.15 27.16
CA SER A 358 -18.97 -3.93 27.91
C SER A 358 -17.63 -4.09 28.61
N LEU A 359 -16.70 -3.19 28.32
CA LEU A 359 -15.38 -3.10 28.95
C LEU A 359 -15.31 -1.84 29.80
N ASN A 360 -14.49 -1.87 30.86
CA ASN A 360 -14.25 -0.66 31.64
C ASN A 360 -13.30 0.24 30.83
N GLY A 361 -13.67 1.49 30.57
CA GLY A 361 -12.80 2.46 29.87
C GLY A 361 -13.40 2.99 28.57
N THR A 362 -12.67 3.83 27.85
CA THR A 362 -13.13 4.39 26.57
C THR A 362 -12.34 3.74 25.43
N ILE A 363 -13.05 3.24 24.43
CA ILE A 363 -12.47 2.85 23.14
C ILE A 363 -12.39 4.13 22.30
N LYS A 364 -11.19 4.71 22.19
CA LYS A 364 -10.92 6.00 21.51
C LYS A 364 -10.04 5.79 20.28
N ALA A 365 -10.41 4.91 19.37
CA ALA A 365 -9.71 4.82 18.09
C ALA A 365 -10.47 3.91 17.12
N PRO A 366 -10.19 4.01 15.81
CA PRO A 366 -10.53 2.95 14.87
C PRO A 366 -10.05 1.61 15.42
N LEU A 367 -10.87 0.58 15.25
CA LEU A 367 -10.39 -0.78 15.42
C LEU A 367 -9.38 -1.07 14.29
N VAL A 368 -8.83 -2.27 14.25
CA VAL A 368 -7.84 -2.67 13.25
C VAL A 368 -8.13 -4.09 12.81
N THR A 369 -8.14 -4.37 11.52
CA THR A 369 -8.17 -5.76 11.04
C THR A 369 -6.75 -6.35 11.01
N GLY A 370 -6.62 -7.56 11.51
CA GLY A 370 -5.51 -8.47 11.25
C GLY A 370 -6.05 -9.79 10.67
N PRO A 371 -5.18 -10.75 10.36
CA PRO A 371 -5.59 -12.06 9.85
C PRO A 371 -6.66 -12.72 10.73
N GLY A 372 -7.92 -12.72 10.25
CA GLY A 372 -9.09 -13.26 10.94
C GLY A 372 -9.41 -12.63 12.30
N ALA A 373 -8.97 -11.41 12.57
CA ALA A 373 -9.14 -10.78 13.88
C ALA A 373 -9.27 -9.27 13.84
N VAL A 374 -9.84 -8.72 14.91
CA VAL A 374 -9.96 -7.28 15.15
C VAL A 374 -9.16 -6.87 16.37
N TYR A 375 -8.27 -5.90 16.24
CA TYR A 375 -7.49 -5.32 17.33
C TYR A 375 -8.03 -3.95 17.70
N PHE A 376 -7.95 -3.60 18.97
CA PHE A 376 -8.35 -2.28 19.44
C PHE A 376 -7.64 -1.95 20.74
N SER A 377 -7.66 -0.66 21.10
CA SER A 377 -7.14 -0.21 22.37
C SER A 377 -8.24 0.34 23.27
N ILE A 378 -8.07 0.12 24.57
CA ILE A 378 -8.81 0.79 25.62
C ILE A 378 -7.85 1.67 26.37
N THR A 379 -8.21 2.94 26.54
CA THR A 379 -7.42 3.88 27.32
C THR A 379 -8.10 4.16 28.65
N PHE A 380 -7.34 4.00 29.74
CA PHE A 380 -7.77 4.19 31.12
C PHE A 380 -7.13 5.47 31.65
N GLY A 381 -7.85 6.59 31.56
CA GLY A 381 -7.29 7.90 31.93
C GLY A 381 -6.25 8.38 30.92
N GLU A 382 -5.16 8.97 31.41
CA GLU A 382 -4.04 9.47 30.58
C GLU A 382 -2.76 8.63 30.71
N GLU A 383 -2.80 7.56 31.51
CA GLU A 383 -1.58 6.89 31.98
C GLU A 383 -1.38 5.48 31.40
N ILE A 384 -2.47 4.79 31.03
CA ILE A 384 -2.40 3.37 30.65
C ILE A 384 -3.38 3.07 29.51
N SER A 385 -2.89 2.33 28.52
CA SER A 385 -3.71 1.71 27.50
C SER A 385 -3.52 0.21 27.47
N GLU A 386 -4.56 -0.50 27.08
CA GLU A 386 -4.55 -1.94 26.88
C GLU A 386 -4.95 -2.26 25.46
N ILE A 387 -4.19 -3.16 24.82
CA ILE A 387 -4.47 -3.64 23.47
C ILE A 387 -5.16 -5.00 23.59
N TYR A 388 -6.27 -5.13 22.87
CA TYR A 388 -7.11 -6.31 22.80
C TYR A 388 -7.18 -6.84 21.38
N ARG A 389 -7.44 -8.14 21.26
CA ARG A 389 -7.73 -8.87 20.02
C ARG A 389 -9.06 -9.58 20.18
N ILE A 390 -9.92 -9.49 19.17
CA ILE A 390 -11.14 -10.28 19.00
C ILE A 390 -10.92 -11.19 17.81
N ASP A 391 -11.11 -12.48 18.02
CA ASP A 391 -11.17 -13.45 16.91
C ASP A 391 -12.46 -13.25 16.10
N GLY A 392 -12.36 -13.07 14.79
CA GLY A 392 -13.51 -12.73 13.93
C GLY A 392 -14.59 -13.81 13.91
N ASN A 393 -14.18 -15.08 13.99
CA ASN A 393 -15.09 -16.21 13.92
C ASN A 393 -15.72 -16.57 15.26
N SER A 394 -14.92 -16.58 16.33
CA SER A 394 -15.36 -17.07 17.65
C SER A 394 -15.74 -15.96 18.64
N HIS A 395 -15.51 -14.70 18.26
CA HIS A 395 -15.64 -13.51 19.11
C HIS A 395 -14.87 -13.61 20.44
N GLN A 396 -13.86 -14.48 20.50
CA GLN A 396 -13.04 -14.64 21.69
C GLN A 396 -12.16 -13.40 21.87
N LEU A 397 -12.38 -12.70 22.98
CA LEU A 397 -11.60 -11.54 23.38
C LEU A 397 -10.35 -12.00 24.14
N GLN A 398 -9.19 -11.50 23.70
CA GLN A 398 -7.91 -11.69 24.37
C GLN A 398 -7.24 -10.35 24.61
N LYS A 399 -6.78 -10.12 25.84
CA LYS A 399 -5.85 -9.03 26.14
C LYS A 399 -4.47 -9.39 25.59
N VAL A 400 -3.96 -8.57 24.69
CA VAL A 400 -2.65 -8.75 24.04
C VAL A 400 -1.55 -8.13 24.90
N LYS A 401 -1.72 -6.86 25.28
CA LYS A 401 -0.67 -6.10 25.99
C LYS A 401 -1.24 -4.96 26.83
N THR A 402 -0.56 -4.63 27.93
CA THR A 402 -0.69 -3.34 28.61
C THR A 402 0.49 -2.45 28.24
N ILE A 403 0.19 -1.24 27.79
CA ILE A 403 1.13 -0.16 27.49
C ILE A 403 1.01 0.87 28.62
N SER A 404 2.14 1.22 29.23
CA SER A 404 2.22 2.16 30.35
C SER A 404 2.22 3.62 29.89
N THR A 405 1.41 3.92 28.87
CA THR A 405 1.11 5.26 28.39
C THR A 405 -0.28 5.24 27.76
N ALA A 406 -0.93 6.39 27.66
CA ALA A 406 -2.07 6.54 26.79
C ALA A 406 -1.64 6.42 25.32
N LEU A 407 -2.32 5.54 24.59
CA LEU A 407 -2.27 5.52 23.13
C LEU A 407 -3.04 6.73 22.60
N THR A 408 -2.49 7.34 21.56
CA THR A 408 -3.10 8.44 20.84
C THR A 408 -4.35 7.96 20.08
N SER A 409 -5.22 8.87 19.67
CA SER A 409 -6.36 8.57 18.78
C SER A 409 -5.92 8.02 17.41
N SER A 410 -4.62 8.05 17.13
CA SER A 410 -3.93 7.55 15.94
C SER A 410 -3.61 6.05 16.06
N PHE A 411 -4.49 5.25 16.69
CA PHE A 411 -4.39 3.79 16.64
C PHE A 411 -4.72 3.35 15.23
N ASN A 412 -3.69 2.95 14.48
CA ASN A 412 -3.86 2.49 13.12
C ASN A 412 -3.38 1.08 12.97
N ALA A 413 -4.17 0.36 12.20
CA ALA A 413 -3.83 -0.96 11.75
C ALA A 413 -2.49 -0.92 11.07
N PHE A 414 -1.73 -1.97 11.26
CA PHE A 414 -0.57 -2.22 10.45
C PHE A 414 -0.57 -3.70 10.17
N GLN A 415 -0.09 -4.06 9.00
CA GLN A 415 0.47 -5.38 8.79
C GLN A 415 1.85 -5.17 8.18
N LEU A 416 2.89 -5.14 9.01
CA LEU A 416 4.25 -5.34 8.49
C LEU A 416 4.36 -6.80 8.07
N ASN A 417 4.49 -7.07 6.78
CA ASN A 417 4.70 -8.43 6.27
C ASN A 417 3.65 -9.44 6.82
N GLY A 418 2.40 -9.01 7.01
CA GLY A 418 1.32 -9.85 7.56
C GLY A 418 1.42 -10.19 9.05
N ARG A 419 2.38 -9.62 9.80
CA ARG A 419 2.73 -10.08 11.16
C ARG A 419 2.46 -9.06 12.28
N TRP A 420 2.64 -7.77 12.04
CA TRP A 420 2.67 -6.75 13.11
C TRP A 420 1.60 -5.68 12.94
N THR A 421 0.88 -5.36 14.02
CA THR A 421 -0.01 -4.19 14.20
C THR A 421 0.75 -3.03 14.84
N LEU A 422 0.44 -1.77 14.51
CA LEU A 422 1.07 -0.59 15.11
C LEU A 422 0.15 0.07 16.14
N ALA A 423 0.74 0.63 17.18
CA ALA A 423 0.06 1.52 18.10
C ALA A 423 0.97 2.69 18.44
N ALA A 424 0.45 3.91 18.50
CA ALA A 424 1.23 5.11 18.76
C ALA A 424 0.88 5.70 20.13
N GLY A 425 1.89 5.94 20.96
CA GLY A 425 1.73 6.49 22.32
C GLY A 425 2.05 7.98 22.42
N PHE A 426 1.41 8.66 23.38
CA PHE A 426 1.75 10.04 23.77
C PHE A 426 3.16 10.17 24.39
N ASP A 427 3.79 9.04 24.74
CA ASP A 427 5.17 8.99 25.22
C ASP A 427 6.22 9.03 24.11
N GLY A 428 5.79 9.09 22.84
CA GLY A 428 6.67 9.03 21.68
C GLY A 428 7.09 7.61 21.29
N GLY A 429 6.49 6.59 21.91
CA GLY A 429 6.67 5.20 21.51
C GLY A 429 5.72 4.83 20.37
N VAL A 430 6.28 4.23 19.31
CA VAL A 430 5.49 3.45 18.35
C VAL A 430 5.67 1.96 18.65
N TYR A 431 4.57 1.24 18.85
CA TYR A 431 4.54 -0.14 19.31
C TYR A 431 4.13 -1.07 18.18
N LEU A 432 5.08 -1.86 17.68
CA LEU A 432 4.83 -3.00 16.80
C LEU A 432 4.38 -4.18 17.65
N VAL A 433 3.15 -4.64 17.45
CA VAL A 433 2.50 -5.73 18.18
C VAL A 433 2.28 -6.92 17.24
N ASP A 434 2.93 -8.04 17.51
CA ASP A 434 2.75 -9.27 16.74
C ASP A 434 1.33 -9.80 16.93
N ALA A 435 0.59 -9.92 15.83
CA ALA A 435 -0.80 -10.33 15.83
C ALA A 435 -1.00 -11.75 16.39
N SER A 436 -0.03 -12.64 16.17
CA SER A 436 -0.11 -14.07 16.53
C SER A 436 0.40 -14.36 17.94
N SER A 437 1.50 -13.71 18.35
CA SER A 437 2.18 -14.00 19.61
C SER A 437 1.92 -12.96 20.69
N GLY A 438 1.47 -11.75 20.32
CA GLY A 438 1.37 -10.60 21.22
C GLY A 438 2.72 -10.01 21.63
N GLU A 439 3.81 -10.42 20.99
CA GLU A 439 5.13 -9.81 21.13
C GLU A 439 5.05 -8.31 20.82
N VAL A 440 5.74 -7.48 21.59
CA VAL A 440 5.78 -6.02 21.34
C VAL A 440 7.20 -5.54 21.18
N ARG A 441 7.45 -4.83 20.09
CA ARG A 441 8.67 -4.08 19.82
C ARG A 441 8.34 -2.59 19.81
N THR A 442 9.16 -1.78 20.48
CA THR A 442 9.00 -0.32 20.50
C THR A 442 10.00 0.33 19.56
N LEU A 443 9.51 1.20 18.69
CA LEU A 443 10.29 2.15 17.89
C LEU A 443 10.26 3.49 18.65
N PRO A 444 11.40 3.93 19.20
CA PRO A 444 11.45 5.17 19.98
C PRO A 444 11.35 6.40 19.06
N ALA A 445 10.82 7.51 19.57
CA ALA A 445 10.84 8.78 18.87
C ALA A 445 10.99 9.94 19.85
N GLU A 446 11.30 11.12 19.35
CA GLU A 446 11.34 12.33 20.18
C GLU A 446 9.96 13.00 20.17
N GLY A 447 9.27 12.91 21.31
CA GLY A 447 7.97 13.54 21.54
C GLY A 447 6.77 12.74 21.04
N PRO A 448 5.54 13.22 21.30
CA PRO A 448 4.32 12.47 21.06
C PRO A 448 4.10 12.22 19.57
N VAL A 449 3.74 10.98 19.24
CA VAL A 449 3.28 10.60 17.91
C VAL A 449 1.83 11.05 17.78
N THR A 450 1.56 12.00 16.91
CA THR A 450 0.24 12.67 16.81
C THR A 450 -0.47 12.33 15.51
N ALA A 451 0.29 12.10 14.45
CA ALA A 451 -0.20 11.48 13.22
C ALA A 451 0.07 9.98 13.21
N SER A 452 -0.74 9.25 12.46
CA SER A 452 -0.68 7.79 12.38
C SER A 452 0.59 7.30 11.71
N ALA A 453 1.10 6.16 12.16
CA ALA A 453 2.22 5.47 11.55
C ALA A 453 1.81 4.69 10.28
N LEU A 454 2.70 4.64 9.30
CA LEU A 454 2.57 4.03 7.97
C LEU A 454 3.63 2.94 7.77
N ALA A 455 3.36 1.97 6.90
CA ALA A 455 4.35 1.00 6.39
C ALA A 455 4.73 1.48 5.03
N VAL A 456 6.02 1.60 4.81
CA VAL A 456 6.55 1.93 3.49
C VAL A 456 7.82 1.13 3.30
N GLY A 457 7.97 0.49 2.16
CA GLY A 457 9.12 -0.31 1.75
C GLY A 457 9.52 -1.48 2.62
N GLY A 458 8.63 -2.05 3.43
CA GLY A 458 9.05 -2.98 4.49
C GLY A 458 9.77 -2.25 5.62
N GLY A 459 9.34 -1.03 5.92
CA GLY A 459 9.73 -0.16 7.02
C GLY A 459 8.52 0.54 7.64
N VAL A 460 8.74 1.43 8.61
CA VAL A 460 7.69 2.22 9.28
C VAL A 460 8.01 3.71 9.13
N VAL A 461 7.05 4.51 8.69
CA VAL A 461 7.12 5.97 8.66
C VAL A 461 6.09 6.55 9.60
N PHE A 462 6.45 7.47 10.49
CA PHE A 462 5.48 8.13 11.37
C PHE A 462 5.91 9.55 11.70
N VAL A 463 4.99 10.35 12.24
CA VAL A 463 5.24 11.76 12.57
C VAL A 463 5.08 12.01 14.05
N THR A 464 6.08 12.67 14.65
CA THR A 464 5.92 13.29 15.97
C THR A 464 5.76 14.79 15.81
N ASN A 465 4.97 15.39 16.72
CA ASN A 465 4.84 16.84 16.82
C ASN A 465 5.32 17.26 18.21
N THR A 466 6.31 18.14 18.28
CA THR A 466 6.82 18.64 19.56
C THR A 466 6.56 20.14 19.72
N GLY A 467 6.09 20.54 20.91
CA GLY A 467 5.90 21.94 21.28
C GLY A 467 7.22 22.57 21.75
N GLY A 468 7.68 23.62 21.07
CA GLY A 468 8.93 24.34 21.33
C GLY A 468 9.07 25.57 20.44
N GLU A 469 10.25 26.21 20.39
CA GLU A 469 10.51 27.26 19.38
C GLU A 469 10.42 26.64 17.97
N GLY A 470 9.33 26.92 17.27
CA GLY A 470 9.15 26.59 15.86
C GLY A 470 8.31 25.36 15.53
N ASN A 471 7.49 24.82 16.46
CA ASN A 471 6.55 23.71 16.23
C ASN A 471 7.14 22.59 15.35
N LEU A 472 7.87 21.64 15.94
CA LEU A 472 8.64 20.69 15.14
C LEU A 472 7.86 19.42 14.85
N SER A 473 7.27 19.33 13.66
CA SER A 473 6.90 18.05 13.06
C SER A 473 8.16 17.34 12.58
N THR A 474 8.33 16.07 12.97
CA THR A 474 9.45 15.24 12.53
C THR A 474 8.93 13.90 12.03
N LEU A 475 9.24 13.59 10.78
CA LEU A 475 9.03 12.28 10.20
C LEU A 475 10.18 11.36 10.63
N TYR A 476 9.85 10.17 11.07
CA TYR A 476 10.78 9.10 11.39
C TYR A 476 10.64 7.98 10.39
N PHE A 477 11.77 7.46 9.89
CA PHE A 477 11.81 6.32 8.97
C PHE A 477 12.53 5.17 9.67
N TYR A 478 11.84 4.06 9.85
CA TYR A 478 12.36 2.84 10.47
C TYR A 478 12.36 1.69 9.46
N SER A 479 13.31 0.76 9.58
CA SER A 479 13.28 -0.50 8.85
C SER A 479 12.27 -1.48 9.47
N SER A 480 11.91 -2.54 8.74
CA SER A 480 11.11 -3.64 9.30
C SER A 480 11.81 -4.33 10.47
N GLN A 481 13.14 -4.27 10.51
CA GLN A 481 13.94 -4.77 11.61
C GLN A 481 14.00 -3.80 12.80
N GLY A 482 13.32 -2.66 12.74
CA GLY A 482 13.22 -1.69 13.82
C GLY A 482 14.44 -0.77 13.95
N GLU A 483 15.24 -0.64 12.90
CA GLU A 483 16.39 0.26 12.86
C GLU A 483 15.96 1.63 12.36
N LEU A 484 16.38 2.71 13.03
CA LEU A 484 16.14 4.07 12.55
C LEU A 484 16.99 4.32 11.30
N LEU A 485 16.34 4.54 10.17
CA LEU A 485 16.95 4.85 8.88
C LEU A 485 17.26 6.35 8.74
N GLY A 486 16.41 7.20 9.32
CA GLY A 486 16.60 8.64 9.30
C GLY A 486 15.38 9.42 9.78
N THR A 487 15.52 10.74 9.83
CA THR A 487 14.43 11.67 10.13
C THR A 487 14.35 12.78 9.11
N TYR A 488 13.16 13.39 8.97
CA TYR A 488 12.94 14.54 8.10
C TYR A 488 12.03 15.55 8.76
N VAL A 489 12.37 16.83 8.62
CA VAL A 489 11.59 17.95 9.14
C VAL A 489 11.04 18.72 7.94
N PRO A 490 9.71 18.77 7.73
CA PRO A 490 9.12 19.51 6.62
C PRO A 490 9.39 21.01 6.77
N THR A 491 9.43 21.71 5.63
CA THR A 491 9.59 23.16 5.58
C THR A 491 8.55 23.76 4.62
N PRO A 492 7.67 24.67 5.07
CA PRO A 492 7.51 25.15 6.45
C PRO A 492 7.15 24.01 7.43
N ASN A 493 7.42 24.25 8.71
CA ASN A 493 7.27 23.25 9.75
C ASN A 493 5.97 23.48 10.49
N ASP A 494 4.89 22.97 9.90
CA ASP A 494 3.54 23.02 10.43
C ASP A 494 3.17 21.65 11.02
N TRP A 495 2.23 21.62 11.97
CA TRP A 495 1.88 20.37 12.63
C TRP A 495 1.13 19.43 11.69
N ILE A 496 1.59 18.20 11.62
CA ILE A 496 0.95 17.13 10.86
C ILE A 496 0.12 16.28 11.85
N PHE A 497 -1.21 16.46 11.83
CA PHE A 497 -2.14 15.63 12.61
C PHE A 497 -2.74 14.45 11.83
N PRO A 498 -3.13 14.62 10.56
CA PRO A 498 -3.68 13.48 9.83
C PRO A 498 -2.59 12.50 9.43
N THR A 499 -3.01 11.25 9.19
CA THR A 499 -2.13 10.22 8.65
C THR A 499 -1.55 10.70 7.31
N PRO A 500 -0.22 10.73 7.13
CA PRO A 500 0.36 10.99 5.82
C PRO A 500 -0.07 9.91 4.82
N LEU A 501 0.07 10.19 3.53
CA LEU A 501 -0.25 9.22 2.49
C LEU A 501 0.99 8.99 1.62
N VAL A 502 1.25 7.74 1.25
CA VAL A 502 2.33 7.37 0.35
C VAL A 502 1.74 6.75 -0.91
N HIS A 503 2.21 7.21 -2.07
CA HIS A 503 1.87 6.61 -3.35
C HIS A 503 3.08 6.66 -4.26
N THR A 504 3.48 5.51 -4.80
CA THR A 504 4.75 5.34 -5.55
C THR A 504 5.94 5.83 -4.73
N SER A 505 6.69 6.84 -5.20
CA SER A 505 7.80 7.50 -4.51
C SER A 505 7.43 8.81 -3.83
N ARG A 506 6.14 9.15 -3.75
CA ARG A 506 5.68 10.42 -3.17
C ARG A 506 5.00 10.22 -1.83
N LEU A 507 5.31 11.12 -0.91
CA LEU A 507 4.71 11.26 0.40
C LEU A 507 3.94 12.59 0.44
N TYR A 508 2.68 12.52 0.82
CA TYR A 508 1.77 13.66 0.98
C TYR A 508 1.55 13.93 2.47
N LEU A 509 1.90 15.13 2.90
CA LEU A 509 1.88 15.53 4.31
C LEU A 509 0.87 16.66 4.52
N PRO A 510 -0.35 16.33 4.99
CA PRO A 510 -1.35 17.33 5.34
C PRO A 510 -1.00 18.02 6.66
N THR A 511 -1.22 19.33 6.76
CA THR A 511 -0.89 20.11 7.96
C THR A 511 -2.08 20.85 8.56
N ASP A 512 -1.93 21.26 9.81
CA ASP A 512 -2.86 22.14 10.51
C ASP A 512 -2.84 23.58 9.99
N ALA A 513 -1.83 23.98 9.25
CA ALA A 513 -1.78 25.26 8.55
C ALA A 513 -2.66 25.29 7.27
N GLY A 514 -3.20 24.15 6.85
CA GLY A 514 -3.91 24.03 5.57
C GLY A 514 -2.99 23.86 4.37
N ASP A 515 -1.75 23.42 4.63
CA ASP A 515 -0.77 23.09 3.61
C ASP A 515 -0.73 21.59 3.36
N LEU A 516 -0.57 21.23 2.09
CA LEU A 516 -0.25 19.87 1.67
C LEU A 516 1.17 19.87 1.11
N HIS A 517 2.13 19.29 1.86
CA HIS A 517 3.49 19.14 1.38
C HIS A 517 3.63 17.88 0.53
N PHE A 518 4.34 18.03 -0.58
CA PHE A 518 4.67 16.97 -1.52
C PHE A 518 6.16 16.68 -1.37
N VAL A 519 6.47 15.45 -0.98
CA VAL A 519 7.83 15.01 -0.69
C VAL A 519 8.14 13.80 -1.55
N GLU A 520 9.26 13.83 -2.27
CA GLU A 520 9.78 12.69 -3.01
C GLU A 520 10.73 11.89 -2.12
N LEU A 521 10.55 10.58 -2.14
CA LEU A 521 11.40 9.60 -1.48
C LEU A 521 12.27 8.95 -2.55
N LEU A 522 13.57 9.26 -2.54
CA LEU A 522 14.53 8.74 -3.51
C LEU A 522 15.45 7.67 -2.89
N PRO A 523 15.83 6.63 -3.65
CA PRO A 523 16.89 5.71 -3.25
C PRO A 523 18.27 6.43 -3.27
N HIS A 524 19.17 6.13 -2.30
CA HIS A 524 20.53 6.69 -2.30
C HIS A 524 21.38 6.16 -3.45
N ILE A 525 22.31 7.00 -3.90
CA ILE A 525 23.56 6.59 -4.55
C ILE A 525 24.70 7.04 -3.61
N VAL A 526 25.44 6.10 -3.01
CA VAL A 526 26.58 6.44 -2.12
C VAL A 526 27.84 6.66 -2.96
N PHE A 527 28.50 7.81 -2.78
CA PHE A 527 29.88 8.02 -3.27
C PHE A 527 30.87 7.77 -2.14
N SER A 528 31.83 6.87 -2.35
CA SER A 528 32.93 6.62 -1.41
C SER A 528 34.04 7.66 -1.60
N PRO A 529 34.36 8.51 -0.60
CA PRO A 529 35.43 9.51 -0.74
C PRO A 529 36.79 8.84 -0.99
N GLY A 530 37.45 9.20 -2.09
CA GLY A 530 38.80 8.72 -2.43
C GLY A 530 38.87 7.39 -3.19
N ARG A 531 37.75 6.90 -3.73
CA ARG A 531 37.72 5.82 -4.72
C ARG A 531 36.91 6.26 -5.94
N ASN A 532 37.43 6.03 -7.14
CA ASN A 532 36.68 6.13 -8.41
C ASN A 532 35.71 4.94 -8.53
N VAL A 533 34.83 4.76 -7.53
CA VAL A 533 33.89 3.63 -7.43
C VAL A 533 32.47 4.18 -7.30
N VAL A 534 31.61 3.73 -8.20
CA VAL A 534 30.15 3.94 -8.13
C VAL A 534 29.52 2.63 -7.68
N ASP A 535 28.81 2.67 -6.55
CA ASP A 535 28.02 1.54 -6.07
C ASP A 535 26.64 1.57 -6.72
N VAL A 536 26.32 0.55 -7.51
CA VAL A 536 25.06 0.44 -8.28
C VAL A 536 24.14 -0.58 -7.61
N TYR A 537 22.95 -0.17 -7.20
CA TYR A 537 21.90 -1.06 -6.70
C TYR A 537 20.90 -1.37 -7.81
N VAL A 538 20.62 -2.65 -8.08
CA VAL A 538 19.71 -3.07 -9.14
C VAL A 538 18.30 -3.32 -8.58
N GLY A 539 17.33 -2.54 -9.08
CA GLY A 539 15.86 -2.58 -8.87
C GLY A 539 15.15 -1.70 -9.93
N ASP A 540 13.80 -1.69 -9.99
CA ASP A 540 13.01 -1.37 -11.21
C ASP A 540 13.05 0.06 -11.79
N GLU A 541 13.88 0.97 -11.31
CA GLU A 541 14.32 2.11 -12.13
C GLU A 541 15.84 2.24 -12.03
N VAL A 542 16.52 1.89 -13.11
CA VAL A 542 17.97 2.08 -13.21
C VAL A 542 18.27 3.58 -13.17
N SER A 543 18.65 4.06 -11.99
CA SER A 543 19.09 5.43 -11.77
C SER A 543 20.62 5.47 -11.78
N PHE A 544 21.21 6.17 -12.76
CA PHE A 544 22.64 6.46 -12.79
C PHE A 544 22.91 7.87 -12.23
N ALA A 545 23.95 8.03 -11.40
CA ALA A 545 24.53 9.33 -11.05
C ALA A 545 26.06 9.26 -11.02
N LEU A 546 26.67 10.45 -11.02
CA LEU A 546 27.73 10.82 -11.94
C LEU A 546 29.13 10.93 -11.29
N LEU A 547 30.18 10.56 -12.04
CA LEU A 547 31.58 10.67 -11.61
C LEU A 547 32.17 12.07 -11.84
N GLU A 548 33.09 12.50 -10.96
CA GLU A 548 34.17 13.43 -11.32
C GLU A 548 35.44 12.61 -11.66
N PRO A 549 35.58 11.99 -12.85
CA PRO A 549 36.89 11.51 -13.24
C PRO A 549 37.67 12.67 -13.84
N ALA A 550 38.94 12.81 -13.46
CA ALA A 550 39.87 13.50 -14.34
C ALA A 550 39.81 12.80 -15.71
N LEU A 551 39.60 13.56 -16.79
CA LEU A 551 39.60 13.05 -18.17
C LEU A 551 40.77 12.07 -18.39
N GLY A 552 40.46 10.80 -18.68
CA GLY A 552 41.45 9.75 -18.96
C GLY A 552 41.79 8.79 -17.80
N GLU A 553 41.05 8.81 -16.68
CA GLU A 553 41.18 7.79 -15.63
C GLU A 553 40.16 6.65 -15.73
N ASP A 554 40.63 5.45 -15.45
CA ASP A 554 39.85 4.22 -15.32
C ASP A 554 38.93 4.28 -14.10
N VAL A 555 37.63 4.03 -14.32
CA VAL A 555 36.61 3.97 -13.26
C VAL A 555 36.23 2.53 -12.99
N GLU A 556 36.25 2.12 -11.71
CA GLU A 556 35.93 0.77 -11.28
C GLU A 556 34.47 0.69 -10.82
N VAL A 557 33.65 -0.11 -11.50
CA VAL A 557 32.22 -0.25 -11.19
C VAL A 557 31.96 -1.52 -10.38
N THR A 558 31.22 -1.39 -9.28
CA THR A 558 30.74 -2.51 -8.46
C THR A 558 29.21 -2.47 -8.41
N TRP A 559 28.55 -3.60 -8.64
CA TRP A 559 27.08 -3.67 -8.65
C TRP A 559 26.53 -4.73 -7.70
N TYR A 560 25.35 -4.45 -7.18
CA TYR A 560 24.66 -5.21 -6.16
C TYR A 560 23.29 -5.69 -6.66
N VAL A 561 22.94 -6.95 -6.38
CA VAL A 561 21.62 -7.54 -6.58
C VAL A 561 21.13 -8.02 -5.22
N ASP A 562 19.95 -7.58 -4.78
CA ASP A 562 19.38 -7.91 -3.47
C ASP A 562 20.30 -7.62 -2.27
N GLY A 563 21.16 -6.59 -2.41
CA GLY A 563 22.14 -6.21 -1.40
C GLY A 563 23.43 -7.06 -1.36
N GLU A 564 23.56 -8.06 -2.24
CA GLU A 564 24.81 -8.82 -2.41
C GLU A 564 25.59 -8.36 -3.65
N VAL A 565 26.93 -8.37 -3.58
CA VAL A 565 27.80 -8.01 -4.72
C VAL A 565 27.61 -9.04 -5.83
N ALA A 566 26.94 -8.65 -6.91
CA ALA A 566 26.73 -9.51 -8.07
C ALA A 566 27.96 -9.52 -9.01
N GLY A 567 28.79 -8.47 -8.98
CA GLY A 567 30.06 -8.40 -9.69
C GLY A 567 30.85 -7.12 -9.43
N GLY A 568 32.15 -7.16 -9.76
CA GLY A 568 33.07 -6.02 -9.66
C GLY A 568 34.28 -6.22 -10.59
N GLY A 569 34.85 -5.12 -11.08
CA GLY A 569 36.09 -5.09 -11.88
C GLY A 569 35.91 -4.68 -13.36
N ALA A 570 34.79 -4.07 -13.73
CA ALA A 570 34.65 -3.45 -15.05
C ALA A 570 35.27 -2.04 -15.04
N THR A 571 36.07 -1.74 -16.05
CA THR A 571 36.78 -0.47 -16.22
C THR A 571 36.13 0.34 -17.32
N LEU A 572 35.62 1.54 -17.02
CA LEU A 572 35.01 2.42 -18.00
C LEU A 572 36.05 3.42 -18.53
N GLU A 573 36.50 3.24 -19.78
CA GLU A 573 37.36 4.23 -20.46
C GLU A 573 36.47 5.23 -21.20
N VAL A 574 36.55 6.52 -20.87
CA VAL A 574 35.78 7.59 -21.53
C VAL A 574 36.74 8.54 -22.24
N SER A 575 36.72 8.55 -23.57
CA SER A 575 37.45 9.55 -24.38
C SER A 575 36.47 10.55 -25.01
N LEU A 576 36.76 11.85 -24.87
CA LEU A 576 36.00 12.92 -25.51
C LEU A 576 36.84 13.53 -26.65
N PRO A 577 36.32 13.65 -27.88
CA PRO A 577 36.93 14.51 -28.89
C PRO A 577 36.87 15.97 -28.44
N PRO A 578 37.89 16.79 -28.71
CA PRO A 578 37.88 18.19 -28.29
C PRO A 578 36.83 19.00 -29.05
N GLY A 579 35.87 19.59 -28.33
CA GLY A 579 35.07 20.71 -28.80
C GLY A 579 33.57 20.49 -29.08
N GLU A 580 32.95 19.37 -28.69
CA GLU A 580 31.51 19.15 -28.87
C GLU A 580 30.77 18.84 -27.55
N HIS A 581 29.53 19.35 -27.42
CA HIS A 581 28.67 19.22 -26.24
C HIS A 581 27.76 17.97 -26.26
N ASN A 582 27.80 17.20 -27.34
CA ASN A 582 27.13 15.90 -27.48
C ASN A 582 28.16 14.93 -28.02
N VAL A 583 28.68 14.05 -27.18
CA VAL A 583 29.76 13.14 -27.57
C VAL A 583 29.22 11.71 -27.64
N ILE A 584 29.59 10.98 -28.68
CA ILE A 584 29.49 9.51 -28.67
C ILE A 584 30.77 9.02 -28.02
N ALA A 585 30.71 8.58 -26.76
CA ALA A 585 31.85 7.96 -26.11
C ALA A 585 31.89 6.47 -26.43
N MET A 586 33.07 5.97 -26.77
CA MET A 586 33.31 4.53 -26.84
C MET A 586 33.41 4.00 -25.41
N VAL A 587 32.55 3.04 -25.06
CA VAL A 587 32.62 2.34 -23.77
C VAL A 587 33.22 0.95 -24.01
N ARG A 588 34.31 0.63 -23.31
CA ARG A 588 34.88 -0.72 -23.34
C ARG A 588 34.59 -1.47 -22.05
N LEU A 589 34.29 -2.76 -22.17
CA LEU A 589 34.09 -3.71 -21.07
C LEU A 589 35.07 -4.86 -21.28
N GLY A 590 36.28 -4.73 -20.71
CA GLY A 590 37.40 -5.61 -21.05
C GLY A 590 37.81 -5.44 -22.52
N ASP A 591 37.83 -6.53 -23.29
CA ASP A 591 38.17 -6.50 -24.73
C ASP A 591 36.97 -6.16 -25.64
N VAL A 592 35.77 -5.96 -25.08
CA VAL A 592 34.54 -5.73 -25.85
C VAL A 592 34.25 -4.24 -25.96
N GLU A 593 34.14 -3.73 -27.19
CA GLU A 593 33.82 -2.34 -27.51
C GLU A 593 32.32 -2.16 -27.75
N LEU A 594 31.67 -1.28 -26.99
CA LEU A 594 30.26 -0.94 -27.15
C LEU A 594 30.13 0.29 -28.06
N SER A 595 29.50 0.09 -29.21
CA SER A 595 29.42 1.09 -30.29
C SER A 595 28.26 2.08 -30.18
N HIS A 596 27.37 1.94 -29.19
CA HIS A 596 26.15 2.74 -29.08
C HIS A 596 25.87 3.14 -27.63
N THR A 597 26.58 4.17 -27.18
CA THR A 597 26.36 4.77 -25.86
C THR A 597 26.16 6.27 -26.01
N TRP A 598 25.07 6.79 -25.45
CA TRP A 598 24.79 8.22 -25.47
C TRP A 598 25.46 8.87 -24.28
N VAL A 599 26.34 9.84 -24.53
CA VAL A 599 26.91 10.69 -23.47
C VAL A 599 26.26 12.08 -23.53
N VAL A 600 25.52 12.43 -22.47
CA VAL A 600 25.04 13.80 -22.28
C VAL A 600 26.01 14.54 -21.37
N THR A 601 26.58 15.64 -21.87
CA THR A 601 27.46 16.50 -21.10
C THR A 601 26.66 17.66 -20.50
N VAL A 602 26.62 17.77 -19.17
CA VAL A 602 25.99 18.93 -18.50
C VAL A 602 27.10 19.84 -17.96
N GLU A 603 27.06 21.11 -18.34
CA GLU A 603 27.99 22.13 -17.86
C GLU A 603 27.44 22.77 -16.59
N ARG A 604 28.28 22.96 -15.56
CA ARG A 604 27.92 23.74 -14.38
C ARG A 604 28.26 25.21 -14.62
N GLU A 605 27.29 26.11 -14.49
CA GLU A 605 27.58 27.55 -14.43
C GLU A 605 28.41 27.87 -13.16
N GLU A 606 29.58 28.48 -13.35
CA GLU A 606 30.50 28.85 -12.28
C GLU A 606 29.94 29.97 -11.38
N GLY A 607 29.55 29.62 -10.16
CA GLY A 607 29.52 30.55 -9.03
C GLY A 607 30.93 30.80 -8.50
N GLY A 608 31.67 31.70 -9.15
CA GLY A 608 32.87 32.41 -8.69
C GLY A 608 33.79 31.70 -7.68
N GLY A 609 34.77 30.93 -8.17
CA GLY A 609 35.91 30.51 -7.35
C GLY A 609 36.79 29.40 -7.91
N ARG A 610 37.80 29.75 -8.71
CA ARG A 610 39.10 29.09 -8.91
C ARG A 610 39.18 27.55 -9.06
N LEU A 611 38.11 26.88 -9.48
CA LEU A 611 38.10 25.50 -9.97
C LEU A 611 37.58 25.59 -11.41
N GLY A 612 38.31 25.01 -12.37
CA GLY A 612 37.93 25.06 -13.80
C GLY A 612 36.61 24.34 -14.10
N PRO A 613 36.16 24.33 -15.36
CA PRO A 613 34.87 23.74 -15.73
C PRO A 613 34.83 22.25 -15.38
N SER A 614 33.93 21.88 -14.46
CA SER A 614 33.59 20.48 -14.17
C SER A 614 32.54 20.01 -15.18
N TYR A 615 32.81 18.91 -15.87
CA TYR A 615 31.89 18.29 -16.82
C TYR A 615 31.18 17.11 -16.18
N TYR A 616 29.88 17.02 -16.39
CA TYR A 616 29.09 15.86 -16.00
C TYR A 616 28.92 14.92 -17.20
N VAL A 617 29.28 13.63 -17.10
CA VAL A 617 29.12 12.61 -18.15
C VAL A 617 27.96 11.67 -17.79
N ILE A 618 26.83 11.75 -18.49
CA ILE A 618 25.69 10.83 -18.33
C ILE A 618 25.78 9.75 -19.41
N VAL A 619 25.90 8.48 -19.02
CA VAL A 619 26.04 7.35 -19.95
C VAL A 619 24.71 6.58 -19.99
N ALA A 620 24.02 6.57 -21.14
CA ALA A 620 22.80 5.79 -21.33
C ALA A 620 23.05 4.59 -22.24
N ILE A 621 22.81 3.37 -21.74
CA ILE A 621 22.94 2.11 -22.49
C ILE A 621 21.54 1.49 -22.69
N PRO A 622 21.15 1.10 -23.91
CA PRO A 622 19.89 0.40 -24.16
C PRO A 622 19.80 -0.95 -23.42
N ILE A 623 18.63 -1.26 -22.84
CA ILE A 623 18.35 -2.48 -22.04
C ILE A 623 18.74 -3.78 -22.77
N ALA A 624 18.52 -3.84 -24.10
CA ALA A 624 18.87 -5.01 -24.90
C ALA A 624 20.40 -5.26 -24.96
N LEU A 625 21.20 -4.19 -24.97
CA LEU A 625 22.66 -4.28 -24.97
C LEU A 625 23.16 -4.70 -23.57
N PHE A 626 22.50 -4.23 -22.50
CA PHE A 626 22.78 -4.63 -21.12
C PHE A 626 22.52 -6.14 -20.86
N ALA A 627 21.41 -6.67 -21.36
CA ALA A 627 21.09 -8.10 -21.26
C ALA A 627 22.13 -8.98 -21.96
N ALA A 628 22.62 -8.56 -23.13
CA ALA A 628 23.68 -9.24 -23.85
C ALA A 628 25.02 -9.23 -23.10
N ILE A 629 25.37 -8.10 -22.45
CA ILE A 629 26.58 -7.95 -21.63
C ILE A 629 26.50 -8.83 -20.37
N ALA A 630 25.36 -8.82 -19.67
CA ALA A 630 25.15 -9.66 -18.48
C ALA A 630 25.23 -11.16 -18.82
N ALA A 631 24.64 -11.58 -19.94
CA ALA A 631 24.74 -12.94 -20.43
C ALA A 631 26.18 -13.33 -20.81
N TYR A 632 26.93 -12.46 -21.49
CA TYR A 632 28.33 -12.69 -21.85
C TYR A 632 29.24 -12.86 -20.63
N ILE A 633 29.08 -12.01 -19.61
CA ILE A 633 29.88 -12.05 -18.37
C ILE A 633 29.52 -13.29 -17.53
N PHE A 634 28.23 -13.64 -17.45
CA PHE A 634 27.77 -14.87 -16.79
C PHE A 634 28.38 -16.11 -17.45
N MET A 635 28.38 -16.17 -18.78
CA MET A 635 28.97 -17.26 -19.55
C MET A 635 30.49 -17.38 -19.35
N ARG A 636 31.24 -16.27 -19.18
CA ARG A 636 32.69 -16.31 -18.89
C ARG A 636 33.04 -16.78 -17.48
N ARG A 637 32.14 -16.66 -16.50
CA ARG A 637 32.37 -17.15 -15.12
C ARG A 637 32.12 -18.65 -14.99
N THR A 638 31.35 -19.24 -15.89
CA THR A 638 31.11 -20.69 -15.95
C THR A 638 31.97 -21.30 -17.06
N ASP A 639 33.15 -21.81 -16.73
CA ASP A 639 34.05 -22.57 -17.63
C ASP A 639 33.45 -23.90 -18.17
N THR A 640 32.12 -24.03 -18.25
CA THR A 640 31.41 -25.28 -18.58
C THR A 640 30.70 -25.30 -19.93
N TRP A 641 30.73 -24.21 -20.71
CA TRP A 641 30.17 -24.22 -22.06
C TRP A 641 31.25 -23.89 -23.09
N GLY A 642 32.05 -24.91 -23.40
CA GLY A 642 32.89 -24.91 -24.58
C GLY A 642 32.03 -25.00 -25.84
N GLY A 643 32.08 -23.96 -26.67
CA GLY A 643 31.72 -24.01 -28.08
C GLY A 643 30.41 -23.32 -28.45
N ALA A 644 30.56 -22.26 -29.24
CA ALA A 644 29.57 -21.56 -30.06
C ALA A 644 28.67 -20.53 -29.37
N VAL A 645 29.17 -19.29 -29.27
CA VAL A 645 28.41 -18.09 -29.64
C VAL A 645 29.39 -17.07 -30.25
N GLU A 646 29.62 -17.18 -31.57
CA GLU A 646 30.04 -16.05 -32.41
C GLU A 646 28.85 -15.77 -33.35
N GLU A 647 27.96 -14.87 -32.93
CA GLU A 647 27.26 -13.87 -33.75
C GLU A 647 26.42 -12.95 -32.86
#